data_AF-A0A2H0Y4D1-F1
#
_entry.id   AF-A0A2H0Y4D1-F1
#
_cell.length_a   1.000
_cell.length_b   1.000
_cell.length_c   1.000
_cell.angle_alpha   90.00
_cell.angle_beta   90.00
_cell.angle_gamma   90.00
#
_symmetry.space_group_name_H-M   'P 1'
#
loop_
_entity.id
_entity.type
_entity.pdbx_description
1 polymer ?
#
loop_
_entity_poly.entity_id
_entity_poly.type
_entity_poly.pdbx_seq_one_letter_code
_entity_poly.pdbx_strand_id
1 'polypeptide(L)'
;MHNKKTQKNILTILVVILLTVLAVALLKNYTLFLKTALPNQNPYFEFKLPTIDNQNTNTQVETPVGTKLRINLNYIGTEAIENVSGYSFTLNYNVGQLNFERYLQENTFSISALMAANPDQLGPVRLAGIFTNEADLTEGTTLLALEFTPLAAGSTTLSLNGFEISYEDETDTTQAQKITDTNTPVTLTFNITAGSLTQPIITSVSPSTITVGTSTTLLISGQNLTGSGITSVYLNQYSLDKTTVLDSSTKIERQVPSDLPVGTYNLIINYQNGARAERTDAVEIVTSLKNLAIEEAYFSPNQVKPNGVYKTTLWVLVNNTQGATALDYVNTDLSSIGGRPNSRLTSECAVNNNQCLVDNKQWFYLANITVPSTTVIKEVSYIIPVYATNKTGESANSSASLTITNQIAISERAPVVDSVRSYAMPREIVNNGQAKISFYAFVTDPDGAVDLKSVVIDLGSINQGVKAMTASEEEVTQGKWFYLKDLTVANTVAVGSKTAIITVTDRSGASSEIELKFDVTGSTRAPRIVQGQGIKPYASPRMVPPDGKTPVSFYALVDDPDGQANLESVIIDLNTINLGIVSLEQSTSAGNGYWYVAKDLTVPTSAPKGSHRFYLRATDKDGNYATADLDLNVADISYAENGPTINSNKSYTTPNLAVNDNVTEVTLYTFVSDPDGTADIESVVVNLSLLNLAPTNQMLPVPSSTQGQGQSYALTIRVPQVVSPSTTPYELVVSATDKQGASAAGKILLRVASKLPEAIITPQMLFGLATNSTTVEVVFSKSLDQNNLEESGTNFRITDATTIDSPLLISRATISSYGTVVTLTTAPQEEGKTYTLLALDTLKDNQGIRLSSGMGDKLDFEGYQEIKGKPKARLATATSPTSVEVVFSQPLKPTSVNFSGNNFTIKELLNSSYALKVLQAEQIDTNLIRIKTAPQKAGVKYLLQIKKLLSAGDKELNSSTEFKGYVSALRGDLDYDGDVDFADFTIFASVYQKENNLLDENSNQNQNTGGGSNANANNNSNN
;
A
#
# COMPACT_ATOMS: atom_id res chain seq x y z
N MET A 1 41.16 52.22 23.91
CA MET A 1 41.11 52.58 22.46
C MET A 1 41.78 51.48 21.65
N HIS A 2 41.02 50.57 21.04
CA HIS A 2 41.51 49.69 19.97
C HIS A 2 40.34 49.35 19.03
N ASN A 3 40.59 49.48 17.72
CA ASN A 3 39.61 49.85 16.70
C ASN A 3 38.93 48.61 16.07
N LYS A 4 37.60 48.48 16.26
CA LYS A 4 36.75 47.37 15.77
C LYS A 4 36.61 47.28 14.24
N LYS A 5 37.22 48.19 13.47
CA LYS A 5 37.08 48.24 12.01
C LYS A 5 37.98 47.23 11.26
N THR A 6 39.03 46.69 11.90
CA THR A 6 40.01 45.82 11.22
C THR A 6 39.60 44.34 11.19
N GLN A 7 38.79 43.86 12.14
CA GLN A 7 38.40 42.44 12.19
C GLN A 7 37.37 42.03 11.13
N LYS A 8 36.53 42.96 10.66
CA LYS A 8 35.52 42.64 9.63
C LYS A 8 36.14 42.40 8.25
N ASN A 9 37.27 43.03 7.95
CA ASN A 9 37.93 42.89 6.65
C ASN A 9 38.76 41.60 6.54
N ILE A 10 39.29 41.07 7.65
CA ILE A 10 40.08 39.83 7.65
C ILE A 10 39.17 38.61 7.39
N LEU A 11 37.95 38.62 7.92
CA LEU A 11 37.00 37.51 7.72
C LEU A 11 36.53 37.41 6.25
N THR A 12 36.30 38.54 5.59
CA THR A 12 35.92 38.55 4.17
C THR A 12 37.05 38.04 3.27
N ILE A 13 38.31 38.39 3.57
CA ILE A 13 39.47 37.93 2.78
C ILE A 13 39.67 36.41 2.93
N LEU A 14 39.49 35.86 4.14
CA LEU A 14 39.59 34.42 4.38
C LEU A 14 38.52 33.62 3.62
N VAL A 15 37.29 34.13 3.54
CA VAL A 15 36.20 33.47 2.79
C VAL A 15 36.46 33.48 1.28
N VAL A 16 37.00 34.58 0.74
CA VAL A 16 37.35 34.66 -0.69
C VAL A 16 38.51 33.71 -1.03
N ILE A 17 39.53 33.60 -0.17
CA ILE A 17 40.64 32.67 -0.39
C ILE A 17 40.14 31.22 -0.36
N LEU A 18 39.26 30.87 0.58
CA LEU A 18 38.72 29.51 0.69
C LEU A 18 37.89 29.11 -0.54
N LEU A 19 37.07 30.02 -1.08
CA LEU A 19 36.29 29.79 -2.30
C LEU A 19 37.17 29.67 -3.54
N THR A 20 38.27 30.44 -3.61
CA THR A 20 39.20 30.39 -4.75
C THR A 20 40.00 29.08 -4.78
N VAL A 21 40.39 28.55 -3.61
CA VAL A 21 41.08 27.26 -3.51
C VAL A 21 40.15 26.10 -3.90
N LEU A 22 38.86 26.18 -3.53
CA LEU A 22 37.88 25.15 -3.88
C LEU A 22 37.58 25.10 -5.39
N ALA A 23 37.53 26.27 -6.05
CA ALA A 23 37.35 26.37 -7.50
C ALA A 23 38.54 25.81 -8.30
N VAL A 24 39.78 26.02 -7.81
CA VAL A 24 41.00 25.52 -8.46
C VAL A 24 41.19 24.00 -8.26
N ALA A 25 40.70 23.45 -7.15
CA ALA A 25 40.70 22.00 -6.91
C ALA A 25 39.71 21.25 -7.83
N LEU A 26 38.56 21.87 -8.14
CA LEU A 26 37.56 21.28 -9.04
C LEU A 26 37.98 21.34 -10.52
N LEU A 27 38.79 22.32 -10.93
CA LEU A 27 39.25 22.46 -12.32
C LEU A 27 40.40 21.50 -12.70
N LYS A 28 41.07 20.87 -11.73
CA LYS A 28 42.24 19.99 -11.97
C LYS A 28 41.92 18.51 -12.19
N ASN A 29 40.67 18.07 -12.02
CA ASN A 29 40.30 16.66 -12.13
C ASN A 29 39.58 16.26 -13.44
N TYR A 30 39.54 17.14 -14.46
CA TYR A 30 38.80 16.87 -15.70
C TYR A 30 39.62 16.88 -17.00
N THR A 31 40.93 16.63 -16.94
CA THR A 31 41.76 16.55 -18.15
C THR A 31 42.79 15.41 -18.08
N LEU A 32 42.35 14.19 -18.42
CA LEU A 32 43.23 13.12 -18.89
C LEU A 32 42.48 12.20 -19.86
N PHE A 33 43.12 11.85 -20.99
CA PHE A 33 42.68 11.00 -22.11
C PHE A 33 41.70 11.66 -23.10
N LEU A 34 41.99 11.90 -24.39
CA LEU A 34 42.81 11.16 -25.38
C LEU A 34 43.37 12.09 -26.48
N LYS A 35 44.55 11.72 -27.01
CA LYS A 35 45.14 12.29 -28.24
C LYS A 35 45.92 11.20 -29.01
N THR A 36 45.53 10.93 -30.26
CA THR A 36 46.31 10.35 -31.41
C THR A 36 45.42 10.45 -32.67
N ALA A 37 45.61 11.35 -33.66
CA ALA A 37 46.52 11.35 -34.85
C ALA A 37 46.22 10.22 -35.87
N LEU A 38 46.03 10.32 -37.20
CA LEU A 38 46.22 11.27 -38.36
C LEU A 38 45.50 10.62 -39.63
N PRO A 39 45.62 11.03 -40.92
CA PRO A 39 45.50 12.33 -41.64
C PRO A 39 44.67 12.28 -42.97
N ASN A 40 44.27 13.44 -43.52
CA ASN A 40 44.49 13.85 -44.93
C ASN A 40 43.79 15.19 -45.26
N GLN A 41 44.54 16.13 -45.85
CA GLN A 41 44.09 17.46 -46.25
C GLN A 41 43.95 17.58 -47.78
N ASN A 42 43.02 18.45 -48.20
CA ASN A 42 43.11 19.28 -49.42
C ASN A 42 42.94 20.75 -48.98
N PRO A 43 43.65 21.74 -49.57
CA PRO A 43 43.77 23.06 -48.99
C PRO A 43 42.64 24.01 -49.44
N TYR A 44 41.97 24.66 -48.49
CA TYR A 44 41.30 25.94 -48.73
C TYR A 44 41.99 26.99 -47.86
N PHE A 45 42.33 28.14 -48.45
CA PHE A 45 42.84 29.30 -47.74
C PHE A 45 41.72 29.90 -46.89
N GLU A 46 41.90 29.91 -45.57
CA GLU A 46 40.99 30.57 -44.63
C GLU A 46 41.57 31.95 -44.28
N PHE A 47 40.85 33.02 -44.63
CA PHE A 47 41.10 34.35 -44.07
C PHE A 47 40.38 34.44 -42.72
N LYS A 48 41.11 34.57 -41.63
CA LYS A 48 40.55 34.93 -40.32
C LYS A 48 40.44 36.46 -40.21
N LEU A 49 39.22 36.98 -40.13
CA LEU A 49 38.96 38.35 -39.68
C LEU A 49 38.99 38.40 -38.14
N PRO A 50 39.39 39.53 -37.52
CA PRO A 50 39.37 39.67 -36.07
C PRO A 50 37.94 39.81 -35.53
N THR A 51 37.77 39.37 -34.28
CA THR A 51 36.54 39.41 -33.47
C THR A 51 35.88 40.79 -33.48
N ILE A 52 34.59 40.86 -33.84
CA ILE A 52 33.81 42.10 -33.88
C ILE A 52 33.04 42.24 -32.56
N ASP A 53 33.27 43.34 -31.84
CA ASP A 53 32.49 43.79 -30.69
C ASP A 53 31.38 44.75 -31.18
N ASN A 54 30.24 44.79 -30.50
CA ASN A 54 28.96 45.37 -30.96
C ASN A 54 29.04 46.88 -31.30
N GLN A 55 29.45 47.22 -32.53
CA GLN A 55 29.23 48.52 -33.19
C GLN A 55 29.14 48.32 -34.72
N ASN A 56 28.12 48.89 -35.37
CA ASN A 56 27.88 48.82 -36.81
C ASN A 56 29.05 49.38 -37.64
N THR A 57 29.72 48.53 -38.43
CA THR A 57 30.65 48.96 -39.49
C THR A 57 30.42 48.18 -40.78
N ASN A 58 30.11 48.89 -41.88
CA ASN A 58 30.07 48.34 -43.23
C ASN A 58 31.51 48.04 -43.71
N THR A 59 31.80 46.78 -44.03
CA THR A 59 33.09 46.40 -44.65
C THR A 59 32.82 45.97 -46.10
N GLN A 60 33.38 46.70 -47.07
CA GLN A 60 33.35 46.32 -48.49
C GLN A 60 34.57 45.44 -48.81
N VAL A 61 34.35 44.32 -49.48
CA VAL A 61 35.41 43.47 -50.04
C VAL A 61 35.21 43.40 -51.54
N GLU A 62 36.13 43.98 -52.31
CA GLU A 62 36.16 43.84 -53.77
C GLU A 62 37.06 42.65 -54.16
N THR A 63 36.60 41.80 -55.07
CA THR A 63 37.44 40.73 -55.65
C THR A 63 37.46 40.78 -57.18
N PRO A 64 38.60 40.44 -57.82
CA PRO A 64 38.70 40.36 -59.27
C PRO A 64 37.80 39.29 -59.88
N VAL A 65 37.30 39.58 -61.08
CA VAL A 65 36.42 38.72 -61.89
C VAL A 65 37.03 37.33 -62.08
N GLY A 66 36.30 36.28 -61.67
CA GLY A 66 36.68 34.88 -61.88
C GLY A 66 37.12 34.09 -60.64
N THR A 67 37.07 34.66 -59.43
CA THR A 67 37.45 33.94 -58.19
C THR A 67 36.23 33.64 -57.32
N LYS A 68 36.10 32.41 -56.79
CA LYS A 68 35.00 32.05 -55.88
C LYS A 68 35.25 32.61 -54.47
N LEU A 69 34.41 33.53 -54.01
CA LEU A 69 34.44 34.07 -52.64
C LEU A 69 33.60 33.18 -51.70
N ARG A 70 34.16 32.77 -50.56
CA ARG A 70 33.42 32.11 -49.47
C ARG A 70 33.59 32.95 -48.20
N ILE A 71 32.51 33.56 -47.71
CA ILE A 71 32.50 34.33 -46.46
C ILE A 71 31.86 33.45 -45.38
N ASN A 72 32.62 33.08 -44.36
CA ASN A 72 32.10 32.40 -43.16
C ASN A 72 32.02 33.42 -42.02
N LEU A 73 30.82 33.68 -41.50
CA LEU A 73 30.62 34.47 -40.29
C LEU A 73 30.31 33.51 -39.14
N ASN A 74 31.24 33.36 -38.20
CA ASN A 74 31.03 32.57 -36.99
C ASN A 74 30.76 33.52 -35.82
N TYR A 75 29.59 33.39 -35.19
CA TYR A 75 29.30 33.98 -33.89
C TYR A 75 29.52 32.92 -32.81
N ILE A 76 30.33 33.22 -31.79
CA ILE A 76 30.57 32.33 -30.65
C ILE A 76 30.15 33.08 -29.39
N GLY A 77 28.94 32.82 -28.92
CA GLY A 77 28.44 33.23 -27.60
C GLY A 77 27.77 32.01 -26.95
N THR A 78 28.09 31.72 -25.69
CA THR A 78 27.71 30.49 -24.97
C THR A 78 26.61 30.69 -23.93
N GLU A 79 25.80 31.75 -24.02
CA GLU A 79 24.68 31.98 -23.11
C GLU A 79 23.35 32.00 -23.87
N ALA A 80 22.33 31.33 -23.31
CA ALA A 80 20.98 31.32 -23.85
C ALA A 80 20.39 32.73 -23.76
N ILE A 81 20.23 33.39 -24.91
CA ILE A 81 19.61 34.72 -24.99
C ILE A 81 18.12 34.51 -25.28
N GLU A 82 17.26 34.61 -24.26
CA GLU A 82 15.82 34.76 -24.45
C GLU A 82 15.49 36.21 -24.83
N ASN A 83 14.77 36.39 -25.95
CA ASN A 83 14.27 37.65 -26.52
C ASN A 83 15.32 38.64 -27.07
N VAL A 84 15.62 38.51 -28.38
CA VAL A 84 16.16 39.61 -29.20
C VAL A 84 15.38 39.68 -30.51
N SER A 85 14.83 40.85 -30.84
CA SER A 85 14.27 41.17 -32.16
C SER A 85 15.15 42.23 -32.85
N GLY A 86 15.23 42.18 -34.18
CA GLY A 86 15.77 43.28 -35.00
C GLY A 86 17.20 43.14 -35.52
N TYR A 87 17.46 42.13 -36.36
CA TYR A 87 18.65 42.14 -37.24
C TYR A 87 18.23 42.42 -38.68
N SER A 88 18.96 43.31 -39.37
CA SER A 88 18.87 43.49 -40.82
C SER A 88 20.24 43.26 -41.45
N PHE A 89 20.24 42.63 -42.63
CA PHE A 89 21.44 42.46 -43.46
C PHE A 89 21.15 43.03 -44.84
N THR A 90 22.07 43.84 -45.38
CA THR A 90 21.96 44.40 -46.73
C THR A 90 23.08 43.86 -47.59
N LEU A 91 22.74 43.23 -48.72
CA LEU A 91 23.70 42.79 -49.73
C LEU A 91 23.47 43.58 -51.02
N ASN A 92 24.44 44.40 -51.42
CA ASN A 92 24.39 45.15 -52.68
C ASN A 92 25.23 44.42 -53.74
N TYR A 93 24.65 44.05 -54.88
CA TYR A 93 25.37 43.45 -56.00
C TYR A 93 25.02 44.15 -57.32
N ASN A 94 26.05 44.55 -58.07
CA ASN A 94 25.91 45.16 -59.40
C ASN A 94 26.26 44.11 -60.46
N VAL A 95 25.33 43.76 -61.35
CA VAL A 95 25.57 42.79 -62.41
C VAL A 95 26.09 43.52 -63.66
N GLY A 96 27.40 43.44 -63.91
CA GLY A 96 28.00 43.85 -65.19
C GLY A 96 27.80 42.77 -66.27
N GLN A 97 27.61 43.19 -67.53
CA GLN A 97 27.42 42.33 -68.71
C GLN A 97 28.49 41.21 -68.81
N LEU A 98 28.06 39.96 -68.81
CA LEU A 98 28.90 38.79 -69.10
C LEU A 98 28.33 38.02 -70.29
N ASN A 99 29.06 38.02 -71.39
CA ASN A 99 28.83 37.17 -72.56
C ASN A 99 29.26 35.73 -72.23
N PHE A 100 28.39 34.75 -72.44
CA PHE A 100 28.71 33.34 -72.25
C PHE A 100 28.99 32.65 -73.60
N GLU A 101 30.26 32.32 -73.86
CA GLU A 101 30.59 31.22 -74.77
C GLU A 101 30.44 29.88 -74.03
N ARG A 102 29.89 28.91 -74.76
CA ARG A 102 29.36 27.62 -74.31
C ARG A 102 30.46 26.68 -73.81
N TYR A 103 30.55 26.45 -72.50
CA TYR A 103 31.16 25.24 -71.93
C TYR A 103 30.33 24.72 -70.74
N LEU A 104 29.87 23.47 -70.89
CA LEU A 104 29.17 22.67 -69.87
C LEU A 104 30.14 22.33 -68.74
N GLN A 105 29.87 22.82 -67.53
CA GLN A 105 30.09 22.13 -66.26
C GLN A 105 29.31 22.85 -65.15
N GLU A 106 28.50 22.10 -64.41
CA GLU A 106 27.64 22.57 -63.32
C GLU A 106 28.47 23.25 -62.22
N ASN A 107 28.40 24.58 -62.15
CA ASN A 107 28.96 25.33 -61.03
C ASN A 107 27.82 25.77 -60.11
N THR A 108 27.56 25.00 -59.05
CA THR A 108 26.74 25.44 -57.93
C THR A 108 27.54 26.40 -57.04
N PHE A 109 26.94 27.51 -56.62
CA PHE A 109 27.41 28.32 -55.49
C PHE A 109 26.50 28.05 -54.30
N SER A 110 27.05 27.99 -53.09
CA SER A 110 26.28 27.75 -51.86
C SER A 110 26.63 28.82 -50.83
N ILE A 111 25.61 29.48 -50.28
CA ILE A 111 25.71 30.32 -49.09
C ILE A 111 25.09 29.53 -47.94
N SER A 112 25.76 29.44 -46.80
CA SER A 112 25.26 28.75 -45.60
C SER A 112 25.32 29.73 -44.43
N ALA A 113 24.18 29.97 -43.78
CA ALA A 113 24.11 30.70 -42.51
C ALA A 113 23.77 29.69 -41.40
N LEU A 114 24.57 29.67 -40.34
CA LEU A 114 24.37 28.79 -39.19
C LEU A 114 23.85 29.64 -38.02
N MET A 115 22.60 29.46 -37.61
CA MET A 115 22.10 29.99 -36.33
C MET A 115 22.08 28.85 -35.31
N ALA A 116 22.75 29.05 -34.18
CA ALA A 116 22.97 28.01 -33.18
C ALA A 116 21.76 27.84 -32.26
N ALA A 117 21.03 26.73 -32.45
CA ALA A 117 20.28 26.07 -31.38
C ALA A 117 20.30 24.55 -31.64
N ASN A 118 21.14 23.84 -30.88
CA ASN A 118 21.25 22.39 -30.75
C ASN A 118 21.75 21.58 -31.99
N PRO A 119 22.99 21.03 -31.98
CA PRO A 119 23.65 20.46 -33.16
C PRO A 119 23.17 19.07 -33.62
N ASP A 120 22.22 18.42 -32.94
CA ASP A 120 21.79 17.06 -33.26
C ASP A 120 20.51 16.96 -34.12
N GLN A 121 19.87 18.09 -34.46
CA GLN A 121 18.63 18.06 -35.25
C GLN A 121 18.48 19.24 -36.21
N LEU A 122 19.33 19.36 -37.24
CA LEU A 122 19.01 20.15 -38.44
C LEU A 122 19.68 19.58 -39.70
N GLY A 123 18.89 19.35 -40.75
CA GLY A 123 19.38 19.10 -42.11
C GLY A 123 19.80 20.40 -42.81
N PRO A 124 20.69 20.34 -43.83
CA PRO A 124 21.19 21.55 -44.49
C PRO A 124 20.09 22.23 -45.33
N VAL A 125 19.91 23.53 -45.14
CA VAL A 125 19.15 24.37 -46.08
C VAL A 125 19.97 24.51 -47.37
N ARG A 126 19.43 24.01 -48.49
CA ARG A 126 20.04 24.14 -49.82
C ARG A 126 19.32 25.23 -50.60
N LEU A 127 20.06 26.25 -51.02
CA LEU A 127 19.63 27.16 -52.09
C LEU A 127 20.13 26.58 -53.41
N ALA A 128 19.22 26.14 -54.27
CA ALA A 128 19.52 25.68 -55.62
C ALA A 128 18.98 26.72 -56.62
N GLY A 129 19.87 27.46 -57.28
CA GLY A 129 19.50 28.23 -58.47
C GLY A 129 19.61 27.32 -59.69
N ILE A 130 18.48 26.99 -60.32
CA ILE A 130 18.47 26.26 -61.59
C ILE A 130 18.32 27.30 -62.70
N PHE A 131 19.31 27.38 -63.58
CA PHE A 131 19.15 28.08 -64.86
C PHE A 131 18.59 27.07 -65.87
N THR A 132 17.27 27.02 -66.03
CA THR A 132 16.66 26.21 -67.10
C THR A 132 16.76 26.98 -68.41
N ASN A 133 17.47 26.41 -69.37
CA ASN A 133 17.53 26.89 -70.74
C ASN A 133 16.43 26.16 -71.53
N GLU A 134 15.17 26.58 -71.36
CA GLU A 134 14.08 26.12 -72.23
C GLU A 134 14.04 26.98 -73.50
N ALA A 135 13.99 26.31 -74.65
CA ALA A 135 14.37 26.81 -75.96
C ALA A 135 13.33 27.73 -76.65
N ASP A 136 12.49 28.45 -75.91
CA ASP A 136 11.49 29.38 -76.48
C ASP A 136 11.41 30.75 -75.79
N LEU A 137 12.47 31.15 -75.05
CA LEU A 137 12.58 32.52 -74.52
C LEU A 137 13.46 33.37 -75.44
N THR A 138 12.85 34.38 -76.08
CA THR A 138 13.55 35.39 -76.88
C THR A 138 14.59 36.16 -76.05
N GLU A 139 15.71 36.48 -76.70
CA GLU A 139 16.91 37.11 -76.12
C GLU A 139 16.58 38.29 -75.17
N GLY A 140 17.14 38.24 -73.95
CA GLY A 140 17.16 39.38 -73.03
C GLY A 140 16.37 39.24 -71.73
N THR A 141 16.04 38.03 -71.26
CA THR A 141 15.33 37.85 -69.98
C THR A 141 16.10 36.94 -69.02
N THR A 142 16.48 37.44 -67.84
CA THR A 142 17.01 36.62 -66.73
C THR A 142 15.91 36.47 -65.69
N LEU A 143 15.40 35.26 -65.50
CA LEU A 143 14.46 34.92 -64.44
C LEU A 143 15.24 34.52 -63.19
N LEU A 144 15.00 35.21 -62.08
CA LEU A 144 15.47 34.81 -60.75
C LEU A 144 14.27 34.20 -60.01
N ALA A 145 14.18 32.88 -59.95
CA ALA A 145 13.21 32.20 -59.10
C ALA A 145 13.82 31.98 -57.71
N LEU A 146 13.14 32.45 -56.66
CA LEU A 146 13.50 32.21 -55.28
C LEU A 146 12.40 31.34 -54.66
N GLU A 147 12.70 30.07 -54.41
CA GLU A 147 11.81 29.17 -53.66
C GLU A 147 12.14 29.23 -52.17
N PHE A 148 11.12 29.45 -51.34
CA PHE A 148 11.21 29.38 -49.88
C PHE A 148 10.25 28.31 -49.38
N THR A 149 10.73 27.42 -48.51
CA THR A 149 9.88 26.48 -47.77
C THR A 149 9.90 26.88 -46.30
N PRO A 150 8.86 27.55 -45.76
CA PRO A 150 8.83 27.89 -44.35
C PRO A 150 8.61 26.62 -43.51
N LEU A 151 9.49 26.37 -42.53
CA LEU A 151 9.44 25.19 -41.65
C LEU A 151 8.70 25.44 -40.31
N ALA A 152 8.06 26.60 -40.13
CA ALA A 152 7.17 26.88 -39.01
C ALA A 152 6.11 27.94 -39.39
N ALA A 153 4.92 27.83 -38.80
CA ALA A 153 3.81 28.77 -39.02
C ALA A 153 4.10 30.14 -38.38
N GLY A 154 4.68 31.04 -39.19
CA GLY A 154 4.83 32.47 -38.91
C GLY A 154 4.92 33.21 -40.24
N SER A 155 4.32 34.40 -40.32
CA SER A 155 4.33 35.18 -41.57
C SER A 155 5.73 35.72 -41.85
N THR A 156 6.23 35.48 -43.06
CA THR A 156 7.45 36.12 -43.57
C THR A 156 7.00 37.13 -44.61
N THR A 157 7.16 38.43 -44.34
CA THR A 157 6.92 39.47 -45.35
C THR A 157 8.22 39.83 -46.04
N LEU A 158 8.23 39.69 -47.37
CA LEU A 158 9.29 40.16 -48.24
C LEU A 158 8.85 41.51 -48.81
N SER A 159 9.50 42.61 -48.42
CA SER A 159 9.25 43.91 -49.07
C SER A 159 10.40 44.22 -50.02
N LEU A 160 10.11 44.31 -51.32
CA LEU A 160 10.99 44.99 -52.27
C LEU A 160 10.59 46.47 -52.33
N ASN A 161 11.53 47.38 -52.07
CA ASN A 161 11.27 48.81 -52.21
C ASN A 161 10.81 49.13 -53.64
N GLY A 162 9.53 49.48 -53.80
CA GLY A 162 8.91 49.87 -55.07
C GLY A 162 7.74 48.98 -55.54
N PHE A 163 7.49 47.82 -54.94
CA PHE A 163 6.33 46.97 -55.25
C PHE A 163 5.78 46.30 -53.99
N GLU A 164 4.49 46.49 -53.72
CA GLU A 164 3.77 45.88 -52.60
C GLU A 164 3.24 44.50 -53.04
N ILE A 165 3.69 43.43 -52.40
CA ILE A 165 3.17 42.08 -52.63
C ILE A 165 2.42 41.67 -51.35
N SER A 166 1.10 41.64 -51.42
CA SER A 166 0.24 41.11 -50.36
C SER A 166 -0.08 39.64 -50.64
N TYR A 167 0.19 38.76 -49.68
CA TYR A 167 -0.23 37.36 -49.70
C TYR A 167 -1.47 37.17 -48.81
N GLU A 168 -2.52 36.58 -49.37
CA GLU A 168 -3.60 35.91 -48.62
C GLU A 168 -3.48 34.39 -48.84
N ASP A 169 -3.97 33.65 -47.84
CA ASP A 169 -3.72 32.23 -47.55
C ASP A 169 -4.29 31.24 -48.60
N GLU A 170 -3.84 29.99 -48.50
CA GLU A 170 -4.25 28.75 -49.21
C GLU A 170 -3.48 28.33 -50.49
N THR A 171 -2.55 27.39 -50.28
CA THR A 171 -2.17 26.25 -51.16
C THR A 171 -2.18 26.45 -52.69
N ASP A 172 -1.27 27.27 -53.22
CA ASP A 172 -0.71 27.05 -54.57
C ASP A 172 0.65 27.77 -54.71
N THR A 173 1.74 27.01 -54.89
CA THR A 173 3.10 27.55 -55.04
C THR A 173 3.59 27.37 -56.47
N THR A 174 3.21 28.28 -57.36
CA THR A 174 4.08 28.77 -58.46
C THR A 174 3.42 29.92 -59.21
N GLN A 175 3.90 31.16 -59.00
CA GLN A 175 3.74 32.24 -59.98
C GLN A 175 5.06 33.00 -60.10
N ALA A 176 5.56 33.13 -61.33
CA ALA A 176 6.74 33.91 -61.67
C ALA A 176 6.31 35.32 -62.10
N GLN A 177 6.81 36.36 -61.43
CA GLN A 177 6.56 37.75 -61.79
C GLN A 177 7.76 38.35 -62.53
N LYS A 178 7.49 39.02 -63.66
CA LYS A 178 8.49 39.60 -64.56
C LYS A 178 8.85 41.02 -64.11
N ILE A 179 10.08 41.22 -63.66
CA ILE A 179 10.62 42.56 -63.39
C ILE A 179 11.44 43.01 -64.61
N THR A 180 10.97 44.04 -65.31
CA THR A 180 11.69 44.66 -66.43
C THR A 180 12.00 46.12 -66.11
N ASP A 181 12.99 46.34 -65.24
CA ASP A 181 13.74 47.60 -65.21
C ASP A 181 15.17 47.30 -64.72
N THR A 182 16.17 47.71 -65.50
CA THR A 182 17.56 47.21 -65.38
C THR A 182 18.55 48.22 -64.79
N ASN A 183 18.10 49.38 -64.29
CA ASN A 183 19.02 50.43 -63.84
C ASN A 183 18.80 50.97 -62.42
N THR A 184 18.04 50.27 -61.55
CA THR A 184 17.86 50.69 -60.15
C THR A 184 18.35 49.60 -59.19
N PRO A 185 19.26 49.89 -58.24
CA PRO A 185 19.71 48.90 -57.26
C PRO A 185 18.54 48.45 -56.38
N VAL A 186 18.20 47.16 -56.45
CA VAL A 186 17.14 46.56 -55.65
C VAL A 186 17.69 46.26 -54.26
N THR A 187 17.11 46.87 -53.22
CA THR A 187 17.37 46.52 -51.82
C THR A 187 16.30 45.53 -51.35
N LEU A 188 16.71 44.33 -50.96
CA LEU A 188 15.84 43.32 -50.34
C LEU A 188 15.97 43.43 -48.81
N THR A 189 14.87 43.70 -48.13
CA THR A 189 14.80 43.71 -46.67
C THR A 189 13.95 42.53 -46.20
N PHE A 190 14.49 41.68 -45.32
CA PHE A 190 13.78 40.56 -44.71
C PHE A 190 13.39 40.93 -43.28
N ASN A 191 12.09 40.87 -42.97
CA ASN A 191 11.60 40.98 -41.59
C ASN A 191 11.06 39.62 -41.15
N ILE A 192 11.73 38.97 -40.19
CA ILE A 192 11.26 37.71 -39.60
C ILE A 192 10.66 38.04 -38.23
N THR A 193 9.37 37.78 -38.05
CA THR A 193 8.69 37.92 -36.75
C THR A 193 8.45 36.52 -36.19
N ALA A 194 9.19 36.13 -35.15
CA ALA A 194 8.99 34.84 -34.49
C ALA A 194 7.72 34.91 -33.62
N GLY A 195 6.66 34.19 -33.98
CA GLY A 195 5.53 33.95 -33.08
C GLY A 195 5.97 33.04 -31.92
N SER A 196 5.56 33.35 -30.69
CA SER A 196 5.86 32.51 -29.53
C SER A 196 5.14 31.16 -29.68
N LEU A 197 5.88 30.07 -29.92
CA LEU A 197 5.34 28.72 -29.88
C LEU A 197 4.98 28.38 -28.43
N THR A 198 3.69 28.32 -28.10
CA THR A 198 3.23 27.88 -26.77
C THR A 198 3.38 26.36 -26.66
N GLN A 199 4.11 25.90 -25.65
CA GLN A 199 4.35 24.47 -25.46
C GLN A 199 3.05 23.74 -25.10
N PRO A 200 2.78 22.54 -25.65
CA PRO A 200 1.63 21.73 -25.26
C PRO A 200 1.78 21.19 -23.84
N ILE A 201 0.71 21.21 -23.06
CA ILE A 201 0.69 20.77 -21.66
C ILE A 201 -0.47 19.78 -21.46
N ILE A 202 -0.21 18.60 -20.88
CA ILE A 202 -1.24 17.62 -20.51
C ILE A 202 -1.66 17.86 -19.05
N THR A 203 -2.91 18.28 -18.82
CA THR A 203 -3.44 18.58 -17.48
C THR A 203 -4.12 17.36 -16.83
N SER A 204 -4.76 16.49 -17.60
CA SER A 204 -5.37 15.25 -17.07
C SER A 204 -5.54 14.15 -18.13
N VAL A 205 -5.68 12.91 -17.67
CA VAL A 205 -5.97 11.71 -18.46
C VAL A 205 -7.03 10.91 -17.71
N SER A 206 -8.11 10.51 -18.39
CA SER A 206 -9.22 9.78 -17.78
C SER A 206 -9.74 8.68 -18.71
N PRO A 207 -9.97 7.44 -18.23
CA PRO A 207 -9.62 6.97 -16.88
C PRO A 207 -8.10 6.85 -16.70
N SER A 208 -7.61 7.05 -15.48
CA SER A 208 -6.18 6.85 -15.12
C SER A 208 -5.84 5.41 -14.75
N THR A 209 -6.85 4.54 -14.61
CA THR A 209 -6.69 3.12 -14.33
C THR A 209 -7.54 2.32 -15.30
N ILE A 210 -6.95 1.32 -15.94
CA ILE A 210 -7.61 0.48 -16.94
C ILE A 210 -7.40 -0.98 -16.55
N THR A 211 -8.44 -1.78 -16.64
CA THR A 211 -8.34 -3.22 -16.43
C THR A 211 -7.76 -3.89 -17.67
N VAL A 212 -6.76 -4.74 -17.50
CA VAL A 212 -6.17 -5.51 -18.60
C VAL A 212 -7.27 -6.28 -19.37
N GLY A 213 -7.21 -6.25 -20.71
CA GLY A 213 -8.18 -6.93 -21.57
C GLY A 213 -9.47 -6.17 -21.90
N THR A 214 -9.65 -4.93 -21.41
CA THR A 214 -10.78 -4.06 -21.81
C THR A 214 -10.34 -2.96 -22.77
N SER A 215 -10.97 -2.89 -23.95
CA SER A 215 -10.81 -1.74 -24.85
C SER A 215 -11.39 -0.49 -24.20
N THR A 216 -10.55 0.52 -23.96
CA THR A 216 -10.92 1.72 -23.19
C THR A 216 -10.50 2.98 -23.94
N THR A 217 -11.41 3.96 -24.01
CA THR A 217 -11.12 5.30 -24.53
C THR A 217 -10.48 6.16 -23.44
N LEU A 218 -9.30 6.71 -23.70
CA LEU A 218 -8.70 7.79 -22.91
C LEU A 218 -9.19 9.15 -23.40
N LEU A 219 -9.70 9.96 -22.48
CA LEU A 219 -9.88 11.39 -22.62
C LEU A 219 -8.64 12.10 -22.05
N ILE A 220 -7.90 12.78 -22.93
CA ILE A 220 -6.70 13.53 -22.57
C ILE A 220 -7.04 15.02 -22.64
N SER A 221 -6.91 15.72 -21.51
CA SER A 221 -7.14 17.16 -21.43
C SER A 221 -5.83 17.92 -21.21
N GLY A 222 -5.76 19.15 -21.73
CA GLY A 222 -4.54 19.95 -21.71
C GLY A 222 -4.71 21.38 -22.21
N GLN A 223 -3.59 22.05 -22.43
CA GLN A 223 -3.50 23.35 -23.11
C GLN A 223 -2.67 23.20 -24.37
N ASN A 224 -3.05 23.92 -25.44
CA ASN A 224 -2.39 23.88 -26.75
C ASN A 224 -2.34 22.47 -27.38
N LEU A 225 -3.34 21.63 -27.09
CA LEU A 225 -3.55 20.32 -27.72
C LEU A 225 -4.21 20.45 -29.10
N THR A 226 -3.67 21.33 -29.95
CA THR A 226 -4.23 21.58 -31.28
C THR A 226 -4.08 20.35 -32.16
N GLY A 227 -5.22 19.81 -32.61
CA GLY A 227 -5.30 18.54 -33.31
C GLY A 227 -4.50 18.46 -34.61
N SER A 228 -4.38 19.57 -35.34
CA SER A 228 -3.63 19.65 -36.60
C SER A 228 -2.12 19.49 -36.42
N GLY A 229 -1.60 19.69 -35.21
CA GLY A 229 -0.18 19.60 -34.92
C GLY A 229 0.31 18.24 -34.41
N ILE A 230 -0.58 17.33 -33.98
CA ILE A 230 -0.19 16.08 -33.32
C ILE A 230 0.22 15.02 -34.35
N THR A 231 1.46 14.51 -34.28
CA THR A 231 1.95 13.43 -35.14
C THR A 231 1.70 12.04 -34.57
N SER A 232 1.76 11.89 -33.24
CA SER A 232 1.68 10.59 -32.57
C SER A 232 1.36 10.72 -31.09
N VAL A 233 0.64 9.74 -30.53
CA VAL A 233 0.40 9.62 -29.09
C VAL A 233 0.76 8.21 -28.61
N TYR A 234 1.50 8.12 -27.52
CA TYR A 234 1.99 6.85 -26.96
C TYR A 234 1.67 6.70 -25.49
N LEU A 235 1.44 5.46 -25.05
CA LEU A 235 1.65 5.02 -23.68
C LEU A 235 3.02 4.33 -23.60
N ASN A 236 4.03 4.97 -23.00
CA ASN A 236 5.44 4.60 -23.10
C ASN A 236 5.87 4.40 -24.57
N GLN A 237 6.01 3.15 -24.99
CA GLN A 237 6.40 2.73 -26.34
C GLN A 237 5.22 2.24 -27.20
N TYR A 238 4.03 2.14 -26.63
CA TYR A 238 2.83 1.61 -27.28
C TYR A 238 2.04 2.73 -27.94
N SER A 239 1.93 2.69 -29.26
CA SER A 239 1.19 3.69 -30.03
C SER A 239 -0.31 3.58 -29.74
N LEU A 240 -0.98 4.70 -29.55
CA LEU A 240 -2.43 4.77 -29.44
C LEU A 240 -3.04 5.11 -30.80
N ASP A 241 -4.07 4.37 -31.19
CA ASP A 241 -4.73 4.56 -32.49
C ASP A 241 -5.63 5.82 -32.53
N LYS A 242 -5.78 6.31 -33.77
CA LYS A 242 -6.66 7.39 -34.29
C LYS A 242 -6.99 8.53 -33.31
N THR A 243 -6.45 9.70 -33.63
CA THR A 243 -6.77 10.96 -32.96
C THR A 243 -8.16 11.47 -33.29
N THR A 244 -9.10 11.44 -32.34
CA THR A 244 -10.29 12.29 -32.41
C THR A 244 -10.04 13.54 -31.56
N VAL A 245 -10.11 14.71 -32.18
CA VAL A 245 -9.94 16.01 -31.51
C VAL A 245 -11.33 16.46 -31.10
N LEU A 246 -11.59 16.57 -29.80
CA LEU A 246 -12.93 16.88 -29.30
C LEU A 246 -13.20 18.39 -29.23
N ASP A 247 -12.15 19.18 -28.98
CA ASP A 247 -12.20 20.64 -29.05
C ASP A 247 -10.88 21.20 -29.60
N SER A 248 -10.92 22.42 -30.12
CA SER A 248 -9.87 22.96 -30.99
C SER A 248 -8.48 23.15 -30.32
N SER A 249 -8.32 22.95 -29.00
CA SER A 249 -7.02 23.14 -28.34
C SER A 249 -6.85 22.53 -26.94
N THR A 250 -7.83 21.83 -26.38
CA THR A 250 -7.79 21.39 -24.96
C THR A 250 -8.14 19.92 -24.74
N LYS A 251 -8.76 19.20 -25.68
CA LYS A 251 -9.15 17.78 -25.49
C LYS A 251 -8.95 16.91 -26.71
N ILE A 252 -8.39 15.72 -26.49
CA ILE A 252 -8.23 14.66 -27.49
C ILE A 252 -8.64 13.30 -26.90
N GLU A 253 -9.16 12.41 -27.75
CA GLU A 253 -9.51 11.03 -27.38
C GLU A 253 -8.60 10.00 -28.06
N ARG A 254 -8.24 8.93 -27.34
CA ARG A 254 -7.44 7.81 -27.87
C ARG A 254 -7.96 6.46 -27.38
N GLN A 255 -7.95 5.46 -28.25
CA GLN A 255 -8.22 4.07 -27.84
C GLN A 255 -6.96 3.41 -27.29
N VAL A 256 -7.10 2.71 -26.17
CA VAL A 256 -6.04 1.96 -25.52
C VAL A 256 -6.08 0.51 -26.01
N PRO A 257 -4.96 -0.03 -26.53
CA PRO A 257 -4.88 -1.44 -26.89
C PRO A 257 -5.21 -2.34 -25.69
N SER A 258 -6.07 -3.34 -25.89
CA SER A 258 -6.52 -4.24 -24.83
C SER A 258 -5.45 -5.23 -24.34
N ASP A 259 -4.34 -5.35 -25.08
CA ASP A 259 -3.23 -6.28 -24.86
C ASP A 259 -2.03 -5.64 -24.12
N LEU A 260 -2.18 -4.42 -23.61
CA LEU A 260 -1.13 -3.79 -22.79
C LEU A 260 -0.84 -4.60 -21.52
N PRO A 261 0.44 -4.89 -21.21
CA PRO A 261 0.83 -5.53 -19.95
C PRO A 261 0.41 -4.73 -18.72
N VAL A 262 0.28 -5.40 -17.59
CA VAL A 262 0.03 -4.76 -16.29
C VAL A 262 1.22 -3.87 -15.92
N GLY A 263 0.96 -2.66 -15.48
CA GLY A 263 1.97 -1.67 -15.07
C GLY A 263 1.53 -0.23 -15.29
N THR A 264 2.42 0.70 -14.93
CA THR A 264 2.21 2.15 -15.07
C THR A 264 2.82 2.67 -16.37
N TYR A 265 2.11 3.56 -17.06
CA TYR A 265 2.47 4.07 -18.39
C TYR A 265 2.51 5.61 -18.43
N ASN A 266 3.59 6.16 -19.00
CA ASN A 266 3.68 7.59 -19.34
C ASN A 266 2.89 7.87 -20.61
N LEU A 267 2.13 8.95 -20.65
CA LEU A 267 1.49 9.43 -21.88
C LEU A 267 2.41 10.44 -22.58
N ILE A 268 2.73 10.20 -23.84
CA ILE A 268 3.60 11.05 -24.66
C ILE A 268 2.84 11.51 -25.91
N ILE A 269 2.82 12.81 -26.18
CA ILE A 269 2.25 13.43 -27.39
C ILE A 269 3.38 14.15 -28.13
N ASN A 270 3.61 13.79 -29.40
CA ASN A 270 4.56 14.48 -30.26
C ASN A 270 3.84 15.33 -31.32
N TYR A 271 4.46 16.43 -31.71
CA TYR A 271 3.93 17.40 -32.66
C TYR A 271 4.82 17.58 -33.90
N GLN A 272 4.24 18.03 -35.01
CA GLN A 272 4.93 18.25 -36.30
C GLN A 272 6.05 19.28 -36.19
N ASN A 273 5.90 20.28 -35.33
CA ASN A 273 6.89 21.32 -35.06
C ASN A 273 8.03 20.87 -34.11
N GLY A 274 8.08 19.57 -33.76
CA GLY A 274 9.04 19.01 -32.83
C GLY A 274 8.71 19.20 -31.35
N ALA A 275 7.60 19.89 -31.01
CA ALA A 275 7.16 20.00 -29.63
C ALA A 275 6.72 18.63 -29.06
N ARG A 276 6.93 18.44 -27.76
CA ARG A 276 6.61 17.21 -27.04
C ARG A 276 5.93 17.55 -25.72
N ALA A 277 4.81 16.89 -25.44
CA ALA A 277 4.15 16.90 -24.13
C ALA A 277 4.22 15.50 -23.53
N GLU A 278 4.59 15.41 -22.25
CA GLU A 278 4.65 14.14 -21.52
C GLU A 278 3.94 14.28 -20.17
N ARG A 279 3.17 13.25 -19.81
CA ARG A 279 2.65 13.05 -18.46
C ARG A 279 3.16 11.71 -17.95
N THR A 280 3.97 11.72 -16.91
CA THR A 280 4.44 10.50 -16.28
C THR A 280 3.32 9.84 -15.47
N ASP A 281 3.31 8.52 -15.42
CA ASP A 281 2.33 7.71 -14.68
C ASP A 281 0.88 8.07 -15.03
N ALA A 282 0.61 8.31 -16.30
CA ALA A 282 -0.66 8.81 -16.79
C ALA A 282 -1.78 7.76 -16.72
N VAL A 283 -1.43 6.48 -16.93
CA VAL A 283 -2.37 5.36 -16.96
C VAL A 283 -1.73 4.15 -16.27
N GLU A 284 -2.46 3.53 -15.36
CA GLU A 284 -2.11 2.25 -14.74
C GLU A 284 -2.97 1.13 -15.35
N ILE A 285 -2.33 0.12 -15.94
CA ILE A 285 -3.01 -1.10 -16.36
C ILE A 285 -2.92 -2.08 -15.20
N VAL A 286 -4.07 -2.46 -14.63
CA VAL A 286 -4.15 -3.40 -13.51
C VAL A 286 -4.77 -4.72 -13.96
N THR A 287 -4.33 -5.84 -13.38
CA THR A 287 -5.18 -7.04 -13.35
C THR A 287 -6.40 -6.72 -12.51
N SER A 288 -7.60 -7.20 -12.89
CA SER A 288 -8.75 -7.06 -11.99
C SER A 288 -8.37 -7.70 -10.64
N LEU A 289 -8.19 -6.88 -9.61
CA LEU A 289 -8.23 -7.37 -8.24
C LEU A 289 -9.64 -7.97 -8.11
N LYS A 290 -9.72 -9.29 -7.92
CA LYS A 290 -10.98 -9.88 -7.43
C LYS A 290 -11.19 -9.27 -6.06
N ASN A 291 -12.10 -8.30 -5.98
CA ASN A 291 -12.39 -7.64 -4.71
C ASN A 291 -13.11 -8.58 -3.76
N LEU A 292 -13.63 -9.70 -4.30
CA LEU A 292 -14.33 -10.74 -3.58
C LEU A 292 -13.64 -12.11 -3.79
N ALA A 293 -13.30 -12.79 -2.70
CA ALA A 293 -12.78 -14.16 -2.71
C ALA A 293 -13.41 -14.99 -1.58
N ILE A 294 -13.67 -16.27 -1.84
CA ILE A 294 -13.94 -17.25 -0.79
C ILE A 294 -12.58 -17.89 -0.45
N GLU A 295 -12.06 -17.60 0.73
CA GLU A 295 -10.73 -18.09 1.14
C GLU A 295 -10.80 -19.52 1.67
N GLU A 296 -11.89 -19.86 2.35
CA GLU A 296 -12.05 -21.15 3.00
C GLU A 296 -13.51 -21.59 2.98
N ALA A 297 -13.77 -22.88 2.76
CA ALA A 297 -15.09 -23.48 2.91
C ALA A 297 -14.97 -24.94 3.34
N TYR A 298 -15.64 -25.33 4.44
CA TYR A 298 -15.57 -26.70 4.96
C TYR A 298 -16.83 -27.09 5.74
N PHE A 299 -17.05 -28.40 5.90
CA PHE A 299 -18.10 -28.95 6.76
C PHE A 299 -17.54 -29.35 8.13
N SER A 300 -18.32 -29.16 9.19
CA SER A 300 -17.99 -29.60 10.54
C SER A 300 -19.18 -30.28 11.21
N PRO A 301 -19.14 -31.61 11.43
CA PRO A 301 -18.11 -32.54 10.94
C PRO A 301 -18.15 -32.69 9.41
N ASN A 302 -17.02 -33.02 8.78
CA ASN A 302 -16.93 -33.26 7.33
C ASN A 302 -17.32 -34.69 6.92
N GLN A 303 -17.71 -35.54 7.87
CA GLN A 303 -18.29 -36.86 7.64
C GLN A 303 -19.64 -36.99 8.35
N VAL A 304 -20.67 -37.48 7.66
CA VAL A 304 -22.01 -37.67 8.24
C VAL A 304 -22.67 -38.95 7.74
N LYS A 305 -23.53 -39.55 8.59
CA LYS A 305 -24.39 -40.66 8.18
C LYS A 305 -25.64 -40.13 7.50
N PRO A 306 -26.06 -40.71 6.35
CA PRO A 306 -27.35 -40.40 5.75
C PRO A 306 -28.45 -41.10 6.56
N ASN A 307 -28.90 -40.51 7.65
CA ASN A 307 -30.00 -41.05 8.45
C ASN A 307 -31.05 -40.01 8.85
N GLY A 308 -30.92 -38.77 8.36
CA GLY A 308 -31.79 -37.64 8.71
C GLY A 308 -31.64 -37.11 10.13
N VAL A 309 -30.74 -37.69 10.94
CA VAL A 309 -30.54 -37.34 12.36
C VAL A 309 -29.21 -36.62 12.57
N TYR A 310 -28.12 -37.09 11.96
CA TYR A 310 -26.82 -36.40 12.09
C TYR A 310 -26.88 -35.04 11.40
N LYS A 311 -26.34 -34.06 12.11
CA LYS A 311 -26.26 -32.67 11.67
C LYS A 311 -24.81 -32.32 11.39
N THR A 312 -24.59 -31.55 10.34
CA THR A 312 -23.32 -30.87 10.06
C THR A 312 -23.57 -29.38 9.85
N THR A 313 -22.51 -28.59 9.95
CA THR A 313 -22.53 -27.16 9.66
C THR A 313 -21.54 -26.88 8.53
N LEU A 314 -22.01 -26.19 7.49
CA LEU A 314 -21.13 -25.64 6.45
C LEU A 314 -20.58 -24.29 6.93
N TRP A 315 -19.26 -24.13 6.88
CA TRP A 315 -18.51 -22.92 7.21
C TRP A 315 -17.88 -22.33 5.95
N VAL A 316 -17.93 -21.01 5.81
CA VAL A 316 -17.38 -20.28 4.65
C VAL A 316 -16.75 -18.97 5.11
N LEU A 317 -15.47 -18.79 4.85
CA LEU A 317 -14.73 -17.54 5.06
C LEU A 317 -14.68 -16.75 3.75
N VAL A 318 -15.24 -15.55 3.77
CA VAL A 318 -15.26 -14.66 2.61
C VAL A 318 -14.41 -13.43 2.90
N ASN A 319 -13.49 -13.13 2.00
CA ASN A 319 -12.71 -11.89 1.98
C ASN A 319 -13.29 -10.94 0.94
N ASN A 320 -13.72 -9.75 1.39
CA ASN A 320 -14.16 -8.69 0.52
C ASN A 320 -13.34 -7.43 0.79
N THR A 321 -12.43 -7.08 -0.12
CA THR A 321 -11.53 -5.92 0.01
C THR A 321 -12.27 -4.58 0.15
N GLN A 322 -13.54 -4.50 -0.22
CA GLN A 322 -14.42 -3.33 0.01
C GLN A 322 -15.03 -3.28 1.41
N GLY A 323 -14.66 -4.22 2.29
CA GLY A 323 -15.22 -4.43 3.61
C GLY A 323 -16.31 -5.51 3.62
N ALA A 324 -16.43 -6.22 4.74
CA ALA A 324 -17.42 -7.28 4.92
C ALA A 324 -18.88 -6.79 4.75
N THR A 325 -19.15 -5.52 5.06
CA THR A 325 -20.47 -4.90 4.89
C THR A 325 -20.86 -4.69 3.43
N ALA A 326 -19.91 -4.80 2.49
CA ALA A 326 -20.16 -4.78 1.05
C ALA A 326 -20.64 -6.12 0.51
N LEU A 327 -20.67 -7.21 1.30
CA LEU A 327 -21.30 -8.47 0.92
C LEU A 327 -22.82 -8.35 0.85
N ASP A 328 -23.42 -9.01 -0.14
CA ASP A 328 -24.89 -9.11 -0.28
C ASP A 328 -25.39 -10.44 0.28
N TYR A 329 -24.88 -11.56 -0.25
CA TYR A 329 -25.21 -12.89 0.26
C TYR A 329 -24.13 -13.93 -0.03
N VAL A 330 -24.16 -15.00 0.77
CA VAL A 330 -23.41 -16.23 0.54
C VAL A 330 -24.42 -17.38 0.47
N ASN A 331 -24.40 -18.15 -0.60
CA ASN A 331 -25.33 -19.25 -0.87
C ASN A 331 -24.58 -20.55 -1.17
N THR A 332 -25.24 -21.68 -0.99
CA THR A 332 -24.74 -23.00 -1.36
C THR A 332 -25.84 -23.86 -1.99
N ASP A 333 -25.47 -24.79 -2.86
CA ASP A 333 -26.40 -25.76 -3.46
C ASP A 333 -26.25 -27.13 -2.79
N LEU A 334 -27.15 -27.45 -1.86
CA LEU A 334 -27.13 -28.73 -1.13
C LEU A 334 -27.88 -29.86 -1.86
N SER A 335 -28.34 -29.65 -3.10
CA SER A 335 -29.16 -30.65 -3.82
C SER A 335 -28.45 -31.98 -4.00
N SER A 336 -27.12 -31.97 -4.17
CA SER A 336 -26.29 -33.18 -4.33
C SER A 336 -26.33 -34.10 -3.10
N ILE A 337 -26.69 -33.59 -1.93
CA ILE A 337 -26.83 -34.34 -0.68
C ILE A 337 -28.29 -34.44 -0.20
N GLY A 338 -29.26 -34.09 -1.04
CA GLY A 338 -30.69 -34.12 -0.73
C GLY A 338 -31.22 -32.91 0.05
N GLY A 339 -30.42 -31.84 0.17
CA GLY A 339 -30.82 -30.57 0.78
C GLY A 339 -31.49 -29.60 -0.21
N ARG A 340 -31.83 -28.39 0.26
CA ARG A 340 -32.41 -27.35 -0.58
C ARG A 340 -31.33 -26.68 -1.46
N PRO A 341 -31.59 -26.46 -2.76
CA PRO A 341 -30.72 -25.63 -3.59
C PRO A 341 -30.75 -24.17 -3.07
N ASN A 342 -29.67 -23.42 -3.32
CA ASN A 342 -29.54 -22.00 -2.97
C ASN A 342 -29.81 -21.68 -1.50
N SER A 343 -29.34 -22.54 -0.59
CA SER A 343 -29.45 -22.28 0.85
C SER A 343 -28.55 -21.11 1.24
N ARG A 344 -29.14 -20.05 1.80
CA ARG A 344 -28.41 -18.85 2.24
C ARG A 344 -27.73 -19.08 3.58
N LEU A 345 -26.45 -18.76 3.66
CA LEU A 345 -25.67 -18.83 4.89
C LEU A 345 -25.93 -17.59 5.77
N THR A 346 -25.83 -17.79 7.08
CA THR A 346 -25.96 -16.74 8.09
C THR A 346 -24.57 -16.21 8.46
N SER A 347 -24.39 -14.90 8.55
CA SER A 347 -23.14 -14.31 9.03
C SER A 347 -22.97 -14.54 10.54
N GLU A 348 -21.79 -14.93 10.99
CA GLU A 348 -21.50 -15.16 12.42
C GLU A 348 -21.60 -13.88 13.28
N CYS A 349 -21.46 -12.70 12.66
CA CYS A 349 -21.38 -11.41 13.36
C CYS A 349 -22.72 -10.87 13.93
N ALA A 350 -23.84 -11.56 13.77
CA ALA A 350 -25.15 -11.00 14.14
C ALA A 350 -25.43 -10.93 15.66
N VAL A 351 -24.62 -11.59 16.49
CA VAL A 351 -25.02 -11.86 17.89
C VAL A 351 -24.30 -10.97 18.92
N ASN A 352 -23.07 -10.50 18.68
CA ASN A 352 -22.27 -9.77 19.68
C ASN A 352 -21.55 -8.52 19.08
N ASN A 353 -21.94 -7.32 19.51
CA ASN A 353 -21.42 -5.99 19.19
C ASN A 353 -19.96 -5.91 18.61
N ASN A 354 -19.85 -5.64 17.30
CA ASN A 354 -18.71 -5.08 16.55
C ASN A 354 -17.32 -5.76 16.54
N GLN A 355 -17.07 -6.89 17.21
CA GLN A 355 -15.71 -7.47 17.30
C GLN A 355 -15.33 -8.55 16.27
N CYS A 356 -16.20 -8.90 15.33
CA CYS A 356 -15.96 -10.04 14.42
C CYS A 356 -15.41 -9.68 13.03
N LEU A 357 -14.90 -8.46 12.84
CA LEU A 357 -14.25 -8.04 11.58
C LEU A 357 -12.75 -7.98 11.79
N VAL A 358 -12.03 -8.98 11.27
CA VAL A 358 -10.58 -8.92 11.14
C VAL A 358 -10.29 -8.74 9.65
N ASP A 359 -9.77 -7.58 9.27
CA ASP A 359 -9.16 -7.34 7.96
C ASP A 359 -9.99 -7.76 6.75
N ASN A 360 -11.21 -7.22 6.58
CA ASN A 360 -12.07 -7.45 5.41
C ASN A 360 -12.61 -8.89 5.24
N LYS A 361 -12.39 -9.76 6.23
CA LYS A 361 -12.87 -11.15 6.22
C LYS A 361 -14.09 -11.33 7.12
N GLN A 362 -15.00 -12.22 6.72
CA GLN A 362 -16.18 -12.58 7.51
C GLN A 362 -16.55 -14.05 7.35
N TRP A 363 -16.83 -14.72 8.46
CA TRP A 363 -17.37 -16.08 8.50
C TRP A 363 -18.89 -16.09 8.28
N PHE A 364 -19.31 -17.02 7.44
CA PHE A 364 -20.69 -17.39 7.20
C PHE A 364 -20.88 -18.87 7.49
N TYR A 365 -22.06 -19.25 7.97
CA TYR A 365 -22.37 -20.63 8.26
C TYR A 365 -23.81 -21.02 7.92
N LEU A 366 -24.01 -22.29 7.63
CA LEU A 366 -25.33 -22.91 7.54
C LEU A 366 -25.37 -24.10 8.50
N ALA A 367 -25.95 -23.89 9.67
CA ALA A 367 -26.03 -24.89 10.73
C ALA A 367 -27.16 -25.89 10.52
N ASN A 368 -27.07 -27.02 11.24
CA ASN A 368 -28.10 -28.05 11.31
C ASN A 368 -28.45 -28.71 9.95
N ILE A 369 -27.49 -28.82 9.03
CA ILE A 369 -27.68 -29.53 7.77
C ILE A 369 -27.82 -31.02 8.08
N THR A 370 -28.99 -31.59 7.80
CA THR A 370 -29.21 -33.04 7.89
C THR A 370 -29.11 -33.66 6.51
N VAL A 371 -28.47 -34.83 6.45
CA VAL A 371 -28.41 -35.64 5.21
C VAL A 371 -29.55 -36.67 5.26
N PRO A 372 -30.52 -36.61 4.34
CA PRO A 372 -31.62 -37.58 4.27
C PRO A 372 -31.13 -39.03 4.22
N SER A 373 -31.92 -39.94 4.77
CA SER A 373 -31.58 -41.38 4.70
C SER A 373 -31.58 -41.98 3.31
N THR A 374 -32.12 -41.24 2.33
CA THR A 374 -32.13 -41.61 0.91
C THR A 374 -30.88 -41.17 0.16
N THR A 375 -30.00 -40.36 0.77
CA THR A 375 -28.78 -39.89 0.11
C THR A 375 -27.81 -41.04 -0.08
N VAL A 376 -27.34 -41.23 -1.32
CA VAL A 376 -26.42 -42.31 -1.70
C VAL A 376 -25.13 -42.19 -0.89
N ILE A 377 -24.57 -43.32 -0.50
CA ILE A 377 -23.26 -43.37 0.16
C ILE A 377 -22.20 -43.49 -0.93
N LYS A 378 -21.19 -42.64 -0.88
CA LYS A 378 -20.05 -42.67 -1.80
C LYS A 378 -18.76 -42.71 -1.00
N GLU A 379 -17.81 -43.51 -1.47
CA GLU A 379 -16.44 -43.51 -0.92
C GLU A 379 -15.69 -42.20 -1.21
N VAL A 380 -16.16 -41.43 -2.19
CA VAL A 380 -15.63 -40.12 -2.55
C VAL A 380 -16.53 -39.02 -1.97
N SER A 381 -15.94 -37.97 -1.40
CA SER A 381 -16.66 -36.83 -0.85
C SER A 381 -17.55 -36.14 -1.89
N TYR A 382 -18.71 -35.68 -1.45
CA TYR A 382 -19.57 -34.77 -2.19
C TYR A 382 -18.93 -33.39 -2.22
N ILE A 383 -18.75 -32.83 -3.42
CA ILE A 383 -18.27 -31.46 -3.60
C ILE A 383 -19.49 -30.55 -3.65
N ILE A 384 -19.65 -29.71 -2.63
CA ILE A 384 -20.77 -28.80 -2.46
C ILE A 384 -20.32 -27.41 -2.89
N PRO A 385 -20.90 -26.81 -3.95
CA PRO A 385 -20.49 -25.49 -4.39
C PRO A 385 -20.98 -24.41 -3.42
N VAL A 386 -20.15 -23.39 -3.25
CA VAL A 386 -20.41 -22.21 -2.44
C VAL A 386 -20.22 -20.97 -3.32
N TYR A 387 -21.14 -20.02 -3.21
CA TYR A 387 -21.17 -18.79 -3.97
C TYR A 387 -21.26 -17.61 -3.00
N ALA A 388 -20.42 -16.60 -3.19
CA ALA A 388 -20.52 -15.32 -2.51
C ALA A 388 -20.75 -14.24 -3.56
N THR A 389 -21.66 -13.31 -3.28
CA THR A 389 -21.94 -12.15 -4.12
C THR A 389 -21.88 -10.89 -3.28
N ASN A 390 -21.18 -9.85 -3.76
CA ASN A 390 -21.15 -8.54 -3.12
C ASN A 390 -22.25 -7.62 -3.68
N LYS A 391 -22.48 -6.48 -3.02
CA LYS A 391 -23.50 -5.49 -3.40
C LYS A 391 -23.25 -4.82 -4.75
N THR A 392 -22.03 -4.93 -5.30
CA THR A 392 -21.71 -4.46 -6.66
C THR A 392 -21.98 -5.52 -7.73
N GLY A 393 -22.45 -6.71 -7.35
CA GLY A 393 -22.74 -7.83 -8.25
C GLY A 393 -21.52 -8.70 -8.61
N GLU A 394 -20.36 -8.45 -8.01
CA GLU A 394 -19.19 -9.32 -8.17
C GLU A 394 -19.46 -10.64 -7.42
N SER A 395 -19.07 -11.76 -8.03
CA SER A 395 -19.25 -13.07 -7.44
C SER A 395 -17.94 -13.84 -7.32
N ALA A 396 -17.83 -14.64 -6.27
CA ALA A 396 -16.77 -15.61 -6.04
C ALA A 396 -17.39 -16.99 -5.80
N ASN A 397 -16.73 -18.03 -6.30
CA ASN A 397 -17.14 -19.40 -6.15
C ASN A 397 -16.02 -20.24 -5.51
N SER A 398 -16.42 -21.23 -4.73
CA SER A 398 -15.55 -22.24 -4.13
C SER A 398 -16.38 -23.51 -3.90
N SER A 399 -15.81 -24.49 -3.21
CA SER A 399 -16.53 -25.69 -2.82
C SER A 399 -16.06 -26.23 -1.48
N ALA A 400 -16.96 -26.91 -0.78
CA ALA A 400 -16.67 -27.65 0.44
C ALA A 400 -16.92 -29.14 0.23
N SER A 401 -16.05 -29.99 0.76
CA SER A 401 -16.21 -31.45 0.66
C SER A 401 -16.97 -32.02 1.87
N LEU A 402 -17.98 -32.84 1.63
CA LEU A 402 -18.71 -33.60 2.65
C LEU A 402 -18.70 -35.10 2.30
N THR A 403 -18.19 -35.94 3.19
CA THR A 403 -18.22 -37.39 2.99
C THR A 403 -19.46 -37.99 3.66
N ILE A 404 -20.27 -38.68 2.86
CA ILE A 404 -21.47 -39.36 3.36
C ILE A 404 -21.15 -40.85 3.44
N THR A 405 -21.10 -41.38 4.66
CA THR A 405 -20.63 -42.74 4.93
C THR A 405 -21.46 -43.44 5.99
N ASN A 406 -21.62 -44.77 5.87
CA ASN A 406 -22.22 -45.61 6.92
C ASN A 406 -21.29 -45.82 8.11
N GLN A 407 -19.98 -45.75 7.85
CA GLN A 407 -18.93 -45.78 8.85
C GLN A 407 -18.39 -44.36 8.93
N ILE A 408 -18.86 -43.56 9.89
CA ILE A 408 -18.07 -42.40 10.31
C ILE A 408 -16.79 -43.04 10.79
N ALA A 409 -15.72 -42.94 9.99
CA ALA A 409 -14.41 -43.29 10.46
C ALA A 409 -14.16 -42.22 11.51
N ILE A 410 -14.46 -42.54 12.77
CA ILE A 410 -14.10 -41.72 13.92
C ILE A 410 -12.62 -41.50 13.71
N SER A 411 -12.24 -40.28 13.37
CA SER A 411 -10.87 -40.05 12.95
C SER A 411 -10.01 -40.38 14.17
N GLU A 412 -8.85 -41.00 13.96
CA GLU A 412 -7.89 -41.16 15.07
C GLU A 412 -7.28 -39.81 15.48
N ARG A 413 -7.78 -38.68 14.95
CA ARG A 413 -7.29 -37.36 15.31
C ARG A 413 -7.93 -36.96 16.62
N ALA A 414 -7.08 -36.82 17.63
CA ALA A 414 -7.49 -36.34 18.93
C ALA A 414 -8.25 -35.00 18.83
N PRO A 415 -9.27 -34.81 19.68
CA PRO A 415 -9.88 -33.49 19.88
C PRO A 415 -8.81 -32.51 20.36
N VAL A 416 -9.00 -31.21 20.15
CA VAL A 416 -8.03 -30.17 20.52
C VAL A 416 -8.61 -29.31 21.65
N VAL A 417 -7.82 -29.12 22.72
CA VAL A 417 -8.11 -28.11 23.74
C VAL A 417 -7.41 -26.81 23.36
N ASP A 418 -8.17 -25.73 23.19
CA ASP A 418 -7.62 -24.44 22.81
C ASP A 418 -6.91 -23.78 24.00
N SER A 419 -5.59 -23.64 23.89
CA SER A 419 -4.75 -23.10 24.96
C SER A 419 -4.87 -21.61 25.20
N VAL A 420 -5.34 -20.86 24.20
CA VAL A 420 -5.52 -19.41 24.30
C VAL A 420 -6.84 -19.10 25.00
N ARG A 421 -7.85 -19.93 24.76
CA ARG A 421 -9.20 -19.77 25.33
C ARG A 421 -9.41 -20.52 26.65
N SER A 422 -8.58 -21.49 27.00
CA SER A 422 -8.72 -22.22 28.26
C SER A 422 -7.98 -21.53 29.41
N TYR A 423 -8.60 -21.43 30.59
CA TYR A 423 -8.03 -20.71 31.73
C TYR A 423 -8.55 -21.19 33.09
N ALA A 424 -7.80 -20.84 34.14
CA ALA A 424 -8.22 -20.98 35.54
C ALA A 424 -8.59 -19.60 36.11
N MET A 425 -9.66 -19.52 36.89
CA MET A 425 -10.18 -18.27 37.46
C MET A 425 -10.56 -18.46 38.94
N PRO A 426 -9.95 -17.69 39.86
CA PRO A 426 -8.82 -16.80 39.62
C PRO A 426 -7.54 -17.59 39.28
N ARG A 427 -6.56 -16.93 38.65
CA ARG A 427 -5.24 -17.53 38.33
C ARG A 427 -4.38 -17.73 39.57
N GLU A 428 -4.75 -17.12 40.69
CA GLU A 428 -4.05 -17.23 41.95
C GLU A 428 -5.05 -17.31 43.09
N ILE A 429 -4.78 -18.17 44.06
CA ILE A 429 -5.67 -18.44 45.20
C ILE A 429 -4.86 -18.52 46.50
N VAL A 430 -5.48 -18.16 47.62
CA VAL A 430 -4.88 -18.30 48.95
C VAL A 430 -5.13 -19.69 49.51
N ASN A 431 -4.11 -20.25 50.15
CA ASN A 431 -4.19 -21.53 50.85
C ASN A 431 -4.88 -21.42 52.23
N ASN A 432 -6.11 -20.90 52.28
CA ASN A 432 -6.89 -20.74 53.53
C ASN A 432 -7.94 -21.85 53.74
N GLY A 433 -8.05 -22.81 52.82
CA GLY A 433 -9.04 -23.89 52.89
C GLY A 433 -10.46 -23.47 52.48
N GLN A 434 -10.67 -22.20 52.11
CA GLN A 434 -11.94 -21.64 51.67
C GLN A 434 -11.89 -21.08 50.25
N ALA A 435 -10.69 -20.81 49.71
CA ALA A 435 -10.52 -20.30 48.36
C ALA A 435 -11.13 -21.25 47.32
N LYS A 436 -11.89 -20.66 46.40
CA LYS A 436 -12.54 -21.35 45.30
C LYS A 436 -11.84 -21.00 44.00
N ILE A 437 -11.63 -22.01 43.15
CA ILE A 437 -11.10 -21.86 41.80
C ILE A 437 -12.04 -22.53 40.81
N SER A 438 -12.20 -21.90 39.65
CA SER A 438 -12.94 -22.44 38.52
C SER A 438 -12.00 -22.67 37.35
N PHE A 439 -12.23 -23.74 36.59
CA PHE A 439 -11.47 -24.06 35.39
C PHE A 439 -12.41 -24.05 34.18
N TYR A 440 -11.93 -23.51 33.07
CA TYR A 440 -12.66 -23.41 31.81
C TYR A 440 -11.79 -23.95 30.69
N ALA A 441 -12.37 -24.79 29.84
CA ALA A 441 -11.72 -25.35 28.66
C ALA A 441 -12.59 -25.14 27.44
N PHE A 442 -12.01 -24.63 26.36
CA PHE A 442 -12.66 -24.63 25.06
C PHE A 442 -12.14 -25.79 24.23
N VAL A 443 -13.03 -26.71 23.86
CA VAL A 443 -12.67 -27.95 23.20
C VAL A 443 -13.27 -28.00 21.81
N THR A 444 -12.44 -28.25 20.81
CA THR A 444 -12.85 -28.52 19.43
C THR A 444 -12.57 -29.98 19.10
N ASP A 445 -13.39 -30.58 18.27
CA ASP A 445 -13.18 -31.95 17.81
C ASP A 445 -13.39 -31.94 16.28
N PRO A 446 -12.42 -32.41 15.47
CA PRO A 446 -12.58 -32.54 14.02
C PRO A 446 -13.81 -33.36 13.62
N ASP A 447 -14.21 -34.32 14.44
CA ASP A 447 -15.37 -35.19 14.25
C ASP A 447 -16.65 -34.62 14.90
N GLY A 448 -16.55 -33.41 15.46
CA GLY A 448 -17.61 -32.64 16.08
C GLY A 448 -17.74 -32.90 17.58
N ALA A 449 -18.17 -31.88 18.33
CA ALA A 449 -18.24 -31.94 19.80
C ALA A 449 -19.17 -33.03 20.36
N VAL A 450 -20.04 -33.63 19.53
CA VAL A 450 -20.89 -34.78 19.88
C VAL A 450 -20.09 -36.09 19.99
N ASP A 451 -18.89 -36.15 19.42
CA ASP A 451 -18.00 -37.31 19.49
C ASP A 451 -17.13 -37.31 20.76
N LEU A 452 -17.12 -36.21 21.52
CA LEU A 452 -16.42 -36.17 22.79
C LEU A 452 -16.96 -37.25 23.75
N LYS A 453 -16.07 -38.13 24.22
CA LYS A 453 -16.38 -39.18 25.20
C LYS A 453 -16.22 -38.67 26.62
N SER A 454 -15.15 -37.93 26.88
CA SER A 454 -14.88 -37.36 28.21
C SER A 454 -13.99 -36.12 28.13
N VAL A 455 -14.32 -35.13 28.96
CA VAL A 455 -13.43 -34.01 29.30
C VAL A 455 -13.16 -34.10 30.79
N VAL A 456 -11.93 -34.40 31.16
CA VAL A 456 -11.50 -34.52 32.55
C VAL A 456 -10.37 -33.56 32.86
N ILE A 457 -10.25 -33.18 34.12
CA ILE A 457 -9.17 -32.35 34.63
C ILE A 457 -8.48 -33.08 35.79
N ASP A 458 -7.18 -33.32 35.64
CA ASP A 458 -6.32 -33.83 36.71
C ASP A 458 -5.86 -32.66 37.59
N LEU A 459 -6.32 -32.71 38.83
CA LEU A 459 -6.04 -31.73 39.89
C LEU A 459 -5.15 -32.36 40.97
N GLY A 460 -4.29 -33.30 40.58
CA GLY A 460 -3.32 -33.95 41.46
C GLY A 460 -2.39 -32.95 42.17
N SER A 461 -2.04 -31.84 41.53
CA SER A 461 -1.21 -30.77 42.12
C SER A 461 -1.83 -30.11 43.36
N ILE A 462 -3.16 -30.23 43.53
CA ILE A 462 -3.93 -29.73 44.68
C ILE A 462 -4.65 -30.86 45.44
N ASN A 463 -4.20 -32.11 45.30
CA ASN A 463 -4.72 -33.30 45.98
C ASN A 463 -6.22 -33.57 45.76
N GLN A 464 -6.78 -33.17 44.62
CA GLN A 464 -8.21 -33.39 44.29
C GLN A 464 -8.43 -34.54 43.29
N GLY A 465 -7.35 -35.09 42.73
CA GLY A 465 -7.38 -36.16 41.72
C GLY A 465 -8.05 -35.74 40.42
N VAL A 466 -8.49 -36.71 39.63
CA VAL A 466 -9.16 -36.46 38.35
C VAL A 466 -10.65 -36.17 38.55
N LYS A 467 -11.16 -35.10 37.93
CA LYS A 467 -12.58 -34.71 37.95
C LYS A 467 -13.11 -34.61 36.52
N ALA A 468 -14.37 -35.00 36.31
CA ALA A 468 -15.06 -34.70 35.06
C ALA A 468 -15.47 -33.22 35.00
N MET A 469 -15.31 -32.59 33.84
CA MET A 469 -15.79 -31.23 33.59
C MET A 469 -17.21 -31.26 33.02
N THR A 470 -18.01 -30.23 33.33
CA THR A 470 -19.39 -30.08 32.86
C THR A 470 -19.41 -29.30 31.55
N ALA A 471 -20.08 -29.81 30.52
CA ALA A 471 -20.26 -29.10 29.26
C ALA A 471 -21.21 -27.90 29.46
N SER A 472 -20.89 -26.76 28.84
CA SER A 472 -21.80 -25.62 28.72
C SER A 472 -22.98 -25.94 27.81
N GLU A 473 -24.13 -25.35 28.09
CA GLU A 473 -25.30 -25.38 27.19
C GLU A 473 -25.09 -24.51 25.94
N GLU A 474 -24.20 -23.52 26.03
CA GLU A 474 -23.79 -22.71 24.89
C GLU A 474 -22.85 -23.51 23.99
N GLU A 475 -23.41 -24.00 22.89
CA GLU A 475 -22.61 -24.49 21.77
C GLU A 475 -22.08 -23.30 21.00
N VAL A 476 -20.76 -23.19 20.98
CA VAL A 476 -20.08 -22.23 20.13
C VAL A 476 -19.79 -22.94 18.82
N THR A 477 -19.83 -22.18 17.75
CA THR A 477 -19.91 -22.63 16.38
C THR A 477 -18.77 -23.55 15.91
N GLN A 478 -17.62 -23.55 16.61
CA GLN A 478 -16.46 -24.40 16.32
C GLN A 478 -16.04 -25.32 17.49
N GLY A 479 -16.79 -25.38 18.59
CA GLY A 479 -16.41 -26.16 19.76
C GLY A 479 -17.34 -25.99 20.95
N LYS A 480 -17.03 -26.66 22.05
CA LYS A 480 -17.86 -26.63 23.26
C LYS A 480 -17.04 -26.21 24.46
N TRP A 481 -17.60 -25.31 25.26
CA TRP A 481 -17.02 -24.96 26.55
C TRP A 481 -17.29 -26.07 27.57
N PHE A 482 -16.28 -26.39 28.35
CA PHE A 482 -16.37 -27.24 29.52
C PHE A 482 -15.88 -26.47 30.74
N TYR A 483 -16.50 -26.69 31.89
CA TYR A 483 -16.10 -26.00 33.11
C TYR A 483 -16.15 -26.93 34.33
N LEU A 484 -15.32 -26.60 35.31
CA LEU A 484 -15.42 -27.09 36.69
C LEU A 484 -15.42 -25.86 37.59
N LYS A 485 -16.58 -25.51 38.15
CA LYS A 485 -16.77 -24.27 38.93
C LYS A 485 -16.59 -24.50 40.42
N ASP A 486 -16.13 -23.46 41.10
CA ASP A 486 -16.16 -23.31 42.55
C ASP A 486 -15.47 -24.43 43.35
N LEU A 487 -14.40 -25.00 42.81
CA LEU A 487 -13.61 -26.02 43.48
C LEU A 487 -12.89 -25.41 44.68
N THR A 488 -13.19 -25.91 45.89
CA THR A 488 -12.51 -25.46 47.10
C THR A 488 -11.14 -26.11 47.24
N VAL A 489 -10.10 -25.30 47.42
CA VAL A 489 -8.72 -25.78 47.59
C VAL A 489 -8.41 -25.95 49.07
N ALA A 490 -8.07 -27.18 49.48
CA ALA A 490 -7.82 -27.51 50.88
C ALA A 490 -6.55 -26.79 51.39
N ASN A 491 -6.57 -26.36 52.65
CA ASN A 491 -5.44 -25.68 53.30
C ASN A 491 -4.16 -26.55 53.41
N THR A 492 -4.25 -27.85 53.14
CA THR A 492 -3.13 -28.79 53.09
C THR A 492 -2.33 -28.71 51.78
N VAL A 493 -2.79 -27.95 50.78
CA VAL A 493 -2.09 -27.80 49.49
C VAL A 493 -0.87 -26.91 49.69
N ALA A 494 0.31 -27.40 49.29
CA ALA A 494 1.54 -26.61 49.43
C ALA A 494 1.48 -25.32 48.60
N VAL A 495 2.00 -24.23 49.15
CA VAL A 495 2.17 -22.94 48.46
C VAL A 495 3.11 -23.09 47.26
N GLY A 496 2.87 -22.31 46.20
CA GLY A 496 3.66 -22.27 44.96
C GLY A 496 2.80 -22.49 43.72
N SER A 497 3.46 -22.51 42.56
CA SER A 497 2.80 -22.73 41.28
C SER A 497 2.26 -24.14 41.15
N LYS A 498 1.03 -24.24 40.63
CA LYS A 498 0.26 -25.46 40.44
C LYS A 498 -0.17 -25.59 39.00
N THR A 499 -0.44 -26.83 38.63
CA THR A 499 -0.83 -27.23 37.29
C THR A 499 -2.11 -28.05 37.36
N ALA A 500 -3.05 -27.76 36.46
CA ALA A 500 -4.19 -28.61 36.21
C ALA A 500 -4.07 -29.12 34.77
N ILE A 501 -4.14 -30.43 34.57
CA ILE A 501 -4.01 -31.03 33.24
C ILE A 501 -5.41 -31.36 32.76
N ILE A 502 -5.85 -30.77 31.65
CA ILE A 502 -7.14 -31.08 31.05
C ILE A 502 -6.91 -32.10 29.95
N THR A 503 -7.47 -33.29 30.11
CA THR A 503 -7.45 -34.36 29.11
C THR A 503 -8.82 -34.44 28.45
N VAL A 504 -8.85 -34.34 27.13
CA VAL A 504 -10.04 -34.57 26.32
C VAL A 504 -9.86 -35.86 25.56
N THR A 505 -10.87 -36.72 25.60
CA THR A 505 -10.89 -37.98 24.85
C THR A 505 -12.18 -38.04 24.05
N ASP A 506 -12.05 -38.37 22.76
CA ASP A 506 -13.18 -38.64 21.87
C ASP A 506 -13.69 -40.09 22.01
N ARG A 507 -14.67 -40.50 21.20
CA ARG A 507 -15.18 -41.88 21.21
C ARG A 507 -14.27 -42.87 20.49
N SER A 508 -13.34 -42.40 19.66
CA SER A 508 -12.29 -43.24 19.06
C SER A 508 -11.27 -43.72 20.11
N GLY A 509 -11.11 -42.94 21.19
CA GLY A 509 -10.10 -43.12 22.21
C GLY A 509 -8.88 -42.23 22.00
N ALA A 510 -8.83 -41.42 20.93
CA ALA A 510 -7.81 -40.41 20.75
C ALA A 510 -7.99 -39.30 21.79
N SER A 511 -6.87 -38.76 22.28
CA SER A 511 -6.89 -37.77 23.34
C SER A 511 -5.83 -36.69 23.17
N SER A 512 -6.13 -35.51 23.69
CA SER A 512 -5.19 -34.40 23.83
C SER A 512 -5.19 -33.87 25.25
N GLU A 513 -4.10 -33.18 25.59
CA GLU A 513 -3.90 -32.62 26.92
C GLU A 513 -3.43 -31.18 26.83
N ILE A 514 -3.84 -30.37 27.81
CA ILE A 514 -3.28 -29.05 28.06
C ILE A 514 -3.00 -28.86 29.54
N GLU A 515 -1.90 -28.16 29.84
CA GLU A 515 -1.55 -27.72 31.18
C GLU A 515 -2.03 -26.28 31.43
N LEU A 516 -2.88 -26.10 32.45
CA LEU A 516 -3.26 -24.80 32.98
C LEU A 516 -2.47 -24.49 34.26
N LYS A 517 -1.77 -23.36 34.28
CA LYS A 517 -0.98 -22.91 35.44
C LYS A 517 -1.75 -21.91 36.29
N PHE A 518 -1.73 -22.11 37.60
CA PHE A 518 -2.29 -21.20 38.62
C PHE A 518 -1.44 -21.27 39.89
N ASP A 519 -1.46 -20.23 40.72
CA ASP A 519 -0.60 -20.14 41.90
C ASP A 519 -1.41 -20.29 43.20
N VAL A 520 -0.86 -21.04 44.16
CA VAL A 520 -1.41 -21.17 45.52
C VAL A 520 -0.50 -20.38 46.46
N THR A 521 -1.02 -19.39 47.17
CA THR A 521 -0.22 -18.51 48.04
C THR A 521 -0.43 -18.81 49.53
N GLY A 522 0.62 -18.59 50.34
CA GLY A 522 0.64 -18.92 51.78
C GLY A 522 0.21 -17.81 52.72
N SER A 523 0.05 -16.60 52.20
CA SER A 523 -0.38 -15.42 52.94
C SER A 523 -1.56 -14.82 52.20
N THR A 524 -2.54 -14.35 52.96
CA THR A 524 -3.49 -13.39 52.44
C THR A 524 -2.69 -12.16 52.00
N ARG A 525 -2.87 -11.75 50.76
CA ARG A 525 -2.12 -10.64 50.19
C ARG A 525 -2.99 -9.42 50.29
N ALA A 526 -2.37 -8.32 50.69
CA ALA A 526 -3.05 -7.05 50.67
C ALA A 526 -3.72 -6.80 49.30
N PRO A 527 -4.98 -6.32 49.29
CA PRO A 527 -5.61 -5.91 48.05
C PRO A 527 -4.73 -4.88 47.36
N ARG A 528 -4.78 -4.79 46.04
CA ARG A 528 -3.98 -3.88 45.24
C ARG A 528 -4.86 -2.80 44.64
N ILE A 529 -4.54 -1.54 44.93
CA ILE A 529 -5.10 -0.41 44.18
C ILE A 529 -4.27 -0.26 42.90
N VAL A 530 -4.89 -0.50 41.75
CA VAL A 530 -4.20 -0.57 40.46
C VAL A 530 -3.69 0.82 40.06
N GLN A 531 -2.36 0.95 39.93
CA GLN A 531 -1.69 2.15 39.43
C GLN A 531 -0.78 1.75 38.26
N GLY A 532 -1.16 2.13 37.04
CA GLY A 532 -0.46 1.78 35.79
C GLY A 532 -0.54 2.90 34.74
N GLN A 533 0.04 2.68 33.56
CA GLN A 533 0.03 3.62 32.42
C GLN A 533 -1.43 3.98 32.03
N GLY A 534 -1.94 5.08 32.58
CA GLY A 534 -3.29 5.59 32.31
C GLY A 534 -4.38 5.25 33.35
N ILE A 535 -4.12 4.35 34.30
CA ILE A 535 -5.09 3.96 35.34
C ILE A 535 -4.49 4.31 36.71
N LYS A 536 -5.02 5.35 37.34
CA LYS A 536 -4.71 5.76 38.72
C LYS A 536 -6.02 6.18 39.38
N PRO A 537 -6.18 6.07 40.71
CA PRO A 537 -7.29 6.68 41.40
C PRO A 537 -7.43 8.17 41.04
N TYR A 538 -8.65 8.65 40.87
CA TYR A 538 -8.90 10.03 40.46
C TYR A 538 -10.24 10.56 40.98
N ALA A 539 -10.29 11.86 41.20
CA ALA A 539 -11.54 12.60 41.35
C ALA A 539 -12.00 13.14 39.98
N SER A 540 -13.31 13.21 39.78
CA SER A 540 -13.96 13.83 38.63
C SER A 540 -15.10 14.73 39.09
N PRO A 541 -15.01 16.06 38.88
CA PRO A 541 -13.83 16.78 38.40
C PRO A 541 -12.66 16.76 39.40
N ARG A 542 -11.43 17.06 38.94
CA ARG A 542 -10.24 17.19 39.83
C ARG A 542 -10.17 18.55 40.53
N MET A 543 -10.97 19.51 40.11
CA MET A 543 -11.15 20.80 40.75
C MET A 543 -12.62 20.99 41.08
N VAL A 544 -12.94 21.43 42.30
CA VAL A 544 -14.33 21.59 42.75
C VAL A 544 -14.43 22.78 43.70
N PRO A 545 -15.48 23.61 43.60
CA PRO A 545 -15.70 24.71 44.54
C PRO A 545 -16.21 24.19 45.87
N PRO A 546 -15.83 24.84 46.98
CA PRO A 546 -16.49 24.65 48.26
C PRO A 546 -17.81 25.44 48.24
N ASP A 547 -18.79 25.03 47.43
CA ASP A 547 -20.09 25.70 47.31
C ASP A 547 -21.26 24.88 47.88
N GLY A 548 -20.99 23.64 48.28
CA GLY A 548 -21.98 22.68 48.77
C GLY A 548 -22.94 22.16 47.69
N LYS A 549 -22.69 22.44 46.41
CA LYS A 549 -23.60 22.12 45.29
C LYS A 549 -22.93 21.36 44.15
N THR A 550 -21.67 21.67 43.81
CA THR A 550 -20.98 20.99 42.70
C THR A 550 -20.67 19.54 43.08
N PRO A 551 -21.17 18.55 42.32
CA PRO A 551 -20.88 17.15 42.58
C PRO A 551 -19.44 16.81 42.18
N VAL A 552 -18.76 16.03 43.00
CA VAL A 552 -17.48 15.39 42.73
C VAL A 552 -17.59 13.89 43.00
N SER A 553 -17.06 13.10 42.08
CA SER A 553 -17.01 11.64 42.20
C SER A 553 -15.57 11.16 42.35
N PHE A 554 -15.34 10.12 43.15
CA PHE A 554 -14.02 9.52 43.36
C PHE A 554 -14.01 8.09 42.84
N TYR A 555 -12.97 7.74 42.08
CA TYR A 555 -12.84 6.43 41.44
C TYR A 555 -11.54 5.75 41.81
N ALA A 556 -11.60 4.44 42.04
CA ALA A 556 -10.42 3.59 42.17
C ALA A 556 -10.66 2.21 41.58
N LEU A 557 -9.67 1.67 40.87
CA LEU A 557 -9.67 0.27 40.45
C LEU A 557 -8.93 -0.54 41.52
N VAL A 558 -9.64 -1.49 42.14
CA VAL A 558 -9.10 -2.34 43.20
C VAL A 558 -9.17 -3.79 42.75
N ASP A 559 -8.02 -4.46 42.83
CA ASP A 559 -7.83 -5.88 42.53
C ASP A 559 -7.41 -6.57 43.82
N ASP A 560 -8.23 -7.50 44.32
CA ASP A 560 -7.86 -8.29 45.49
C ASP A 560 -7.27 -9.62 45.02
N PRO A 561 -5.96 -9.87 45.22
CA PRO A 561 -5.30 -11.09 44.78
C PRO A 561 -5.83 -12.37 45.45
N ASP A 562 -6.62 -12.22 46.51
CA ASP A 562 -7.26 -13.32 47.25
C ASP A 562 -8.72 -13.54 46.78
N GLY A 563 -9.13 -12.79 45.75
CA GLY A 563 -10.44 -12.80 45.12
C GLY A 563 -11.29 -11.62 45.62
N GLN A 564 -12.07 -11.02 44.72
CA GLN A 564 -12.86 -9.83 45.05
C GLN A 564 -13.84 -10.02 46.21
N ALA A 565 -14.34 -11.24 46.41
CA ALA A 565 -15.22 -11.56 47.53
C ALA A 565 -14.50 -11.46 48.90
N ASN A 566 -13.16 -11.44 48.92
CA ASN A 566 -12.36 -11.20 50.11
C ASN A 566 -12.26 -9.72 50.47
N LEU A 567 -12.58 -8.80 49.56
CA LEU A 567 -12.49 -7.39 49.86
C LEU A 567 -13.57 -6.98 50.87
N GLU A 568 -13.17 -6.41 52.00
CA GLU A 568 -14.07 -5.97 53.07
C GLU A 568 -14.56 -4.54 52.83
N SER A 569 -13.65 -3.63 52.49
CA SER A 569 -13.99 -2.21 52.30
C SER A 569 -13.02 -1.49 51.37
N VAL A 570 -13.56 -0.48 50.68
CA VAL A 570 -12.76 0.54 49.97
C VAL A 570 -13.23 1.89 50.49
N ILE A 571 -12.36 2.61 51.19
CA ILE A 571 -12.67 3.89 51.81
C ILE A 571 -11.70 4.97 51.34
N ILE A 572 -12.12 6.22 51.39
CA ILE A 572 -11.29 7.40 51.18
C ILE A 572 -11.45 8.36 52.35
N ASP A 573 -10.33 8.83 52.91
CA ASP A 573 -10.33 9.85 53.96
C ASP A 573 -10.39 11.25 53.34
N LEU A 574 -11.55 11.90 53.44
CA LEU A 574 -11.84 13.26 52.95
C LEU A 574 -11.94 14.28 54.10
N ASN A 575 -11.33 14.00 55.26
CA ASN A 575 -11.37 14.92 56.40
C ASN A 575 -10.77 16.29 56.08
N THR A 576 -9.78 16.37 55.17
CA THR A 576 -9.16 17.67 54.81
C THR A 576 -10.12 18.63 54.11
N ILE A 577 -11.24 18.13 53.59
CA ILE A 577 -12.32 18.92 52.98
C ILE A 577 -13.65 18.79 53.75
N ASN A 578 -13.61 18.43 55.04
CA ASN A 578 -14.76 18.31 55.94
C ASN A 578 -15.85 17.30 55.50
N LEU A 579 -15.49 16.25 54.74
CA LEU A 579 -16.44 15.20 54.32
C LEU A 579 -16.33 13.89 55.12
N GLY A 580 -15.35 13.77 56.02
CA GLY A 580 -15.16 12.54 56.80
C GLY A 580 -14.56 11.40 56.00
N ILE A 581 -14.71 10.18 56.51
CA ILE A 581 -14.33 8.95 55.79
C ILE A 581 -15.53 8.49 54.97
N VAL A 582 -15.34 8.29 53.67
CA VAL A 582 -16.41 7.86 52.75
C VAL A 582 -16.09 6.48 52.21
N SER A 583 -17.09 5.59 52.19
CA SER A 583 -17.01 4.29 51.53
C SER A 583 -17.28 4.44 50.04
N LEU A 584 -16.48 3.79 49.21
CA LEU A 584 -16.72 3.67 47.77
C LEU A 584 -17.50 2.39 47.52
N GLU A 585 -18.50 2.47 46.64
CA GLU A 585 -19.34 1.34 46.25
C GLU A 585 -18.74 0.61 45.05
N GLN A 586 -18.83 -0.72 45.05
CA GLN A 586 -18.40 -1.54 43.91
C GLN A 586 -19.24 -1.22 42.67
N SER A 587 -18.57 -1.08 41.53
CA SER A 587 -19.14 -0.75 40.23
C SER A 587 -18.78 -1.86 39.22
N THR A 588 -18.37 -1.50 38.01
CA THR A 588 -18.07 -2.45 36.92
C THR A 588 -16.75 -3.19 37.14
N SER A 589 -16.68 -4.45 36.67
CA SER A 589 -15.42 -5.19 36.59
C SER A 589 -14.51 -4.61 35.49
N ALA A 590 -13.21 -4.61 35.72
CA ALA A 590 -12.20 -4.23 34.73
C ALA A 590 -10.91 -5.04 34.93
N GLY A 591 -10.66 -5.98 34.02
CA GLY A 591 -9.56 -6.95 34.16
C GLY A 591 -9.78 -7.85 35.36
N ASN A 592 -8.76 -8.00 36.21
CA ASN A 592 -8.83 -8.79 37.44
C ASN A 592 -9.52 -8.07 38.61
N GLY A 593 -9.70 -6.75 38.52
CA GLY A 593 -10.27 -5.93 39.59
C GLY A 593 -11.66 -5.38 39.28
N TYR A 594 -12.18 -4.59 40.22
CA TYR A 594 -13.43 -3.85 40.08
C TYR A 594 -13.22 -2.35 40.32
N TRP A 595 -13.96 -1.53 39.60
CA TRP A 595 -14.06 -0.12 39.90
C TRP A 595 -14.87 0.08 41.16
N TYR A 596 -14.39 0.94 42.04
CA TYR A 596 -15.08 1.43 43.22
C TYR A 596 -15.31 2.93 43.06
N VAL A 597 -16.51 3.38 43.41
CA VAL A 597 -16.92 4.77 43.20
C VAL A 597 -17.69 5.34 44.39
N ALA A 598 -17.34 6.56 44.80
CA ALA A 598 -18.21 7.41 45.61
C ALA A 598 -18.72 8.52 44.69
N LYS A 599 -20.02 8.50 44.37
CA LYS A 599 -20.63 9.43 43.39
C LYS A 599 -21.24 10.64 44.06
N ASP A 600 -21.25 11.75 43.32
CA ASP A 600 -22.06 12.94 43.60
C ASP A 600 -21.89 13.53 45.01
N LEU A 601 -20.68 13.46 45.57
CA LEU A 601 -20.36 14.15 46.82
C LEU A 601 -20.27 15.64 46.57
N THR A 602 -20.73 16.49 47.49
CA THR A 602 -20.58 17.94 47.37
C THR A 602 -19.57 18.46 48.40
N VAL A 603 -18.67 19.35 47.99
CA VAL A 603 -17.67 19.91 48.91
C VAL A 603 -18.31 21.02 49.75
N PRO A 604 -18.36 20.92 51.09
CA PRO A 604 -19.01 21.90 51.94
C PRO A 604 -18.42 23.31 51.78
N THR A 605 -19.24 24.34 52.00
CA THR A 605 -18.80 25.75 51.95
C THR A 605 -17.72 26.11 52.97
N SER A 606 -17.55 25.28 54.00
CA SER A 606 -16.52 25.41 55.02
C SER A 606 -15.19 24.73 54.67
N ALA A 607 -15.12 23.96 53.56
CA ALA A 607 -13.92 23.23 53.19
C ALA A 607 -12.78 24.22 52.85
N PRO A 608 -11.55 24.00 53.36
CA PRO A 608 -10.40 24.83 53.02
C PRO A 608 -10.11 24.80 51.52
N LYS A 609 -9.75 25.96 50.95
CA LYS A 609 -9.29 26.05 49.56
C LYS A 609 -7.83 25.64 49.45
N GLY A 610 -7.42 25.10 48.31
CA GLY A 610 -6.09 24.60 47.98
C GLY A 610 -6.10 23.18 47.42
N SER A 611 -4.92 22.66 47.12
CA SER A 611 -4.73 21.27 46.74
C SER A 611 -4.76 20.38 47.99
N HIS A 612 -5.63 19.36 47.95
CA HIS A 612 -5.80 18.36 48.99
C HIS A 612 -5.34 17.01 48.46
N ARG A 613 -4.61 16.28 49.29
CA ARG A 613 -4.24 14.88 49.04
C ARG A 613 -5.01 14.00 50.00
N PHE A 614 -5.72 13.04 49.44
CA PHE A 614 -6.51 12.06 50.17
C PHE A 614 -5.85 10.69 50.14
N TYR A 615 -6.10 9.93 51.20
CA TYR A 615 -5.65 8.54 51.31
C TYR A 615 -6.83 7.62 51.03
N LEU A 616 -6.74 6.91 49.92
CA LEU A 616 -7.63 5.82 49.60
C LEU A 616 -7.07 4.54 50.21
N ARG A 617 -7.91 3.75 50.87
CA ARG A 617 -7.54 2.47 51.49
C ARG A 617 -8.51 1.38 51.05
N ALA A 618 -7.96 0.31 50.49
CA ALA A 618 -8.67 -0.94 50.27
C ALA A 618 -8.26 -1.92 51.36
N THR A 619 -9.21 -2.55 52.06
CA THR A 619 -8.96 -3.54 53.13
C THR A 619 -9.69 -4.83 52.80
N ASP A 620 -9.01 -5.96 52.91
CA ASP A 620 -9.61 -7.29 52.79
C ASP A 620 -10.18 -7.76 54.14
N LYS A 621 -10.93 -8.87 54.14
CA LYS A 621 -11.54 -9.47 55.35
C LYS A 621 -10.52 -10.05 56.33
N ASP A 622 -9.28 -10.23 55.88
CA ASP A 622 -8.16 -10.69 56.70
C ASP A 622 -7.44 -9.51 57.39
N GLY A 623 -7.86 -8.27 57.09
CA GLY A 623 -7.33 -7.04 57.66
C GLY A 623 -6.10 -6.49 56.93
N ASN A 624 -5.63 -7.13 55.87
CA ASN A 624 -4.58 -6.56 55.03
C ASN A 624 -5.15 -5.41 54.22
N TYR A 625 -4.30 -4.45 53.88
CA TYR A 625 -4.75 -3.27 53.15
C TYR A 625 -3.67 -2.73 52.22
N ALA A 626 -4.12 -2.04 51.16
CA ALA A 626 -3.27 -1.14 50.39
C ALA A 626 -3.81 0.27 50.44
N THR A 627 -2.90 1.22 50.25
CA THR A 627 -3.20 2.65 50.19
C THR A 627 -2.76 3.26 48.88
N ALA A 628 -3.49 4.29 48.44
CA ALA A 628 -3.12 5.13 47.31
C ALA A 628 -3.46 6.59 47.57
N ASP A 629 -2.59 7.47 47.07
CA ASP A 629 -2.83 8.90 47.12
C ASP A 629 -3.75 9.32 45.97
N LEU A 630 -4.67 10.24 46.26
CA LEU A 630 -5.55 10.88 45.29
C LEU A 630 -5.56 12.39 45.58
N ASP A 631 -5.29 13.20 44.56
CA ASP A 631 -5.29 14.66 44.72
C ASP A 631 -6.60 15.28 44.19
N LEU A 632 -7.11 16.30 44.87
CA LEU A 632 -8.24 17.16 44.48
C LEU A 632 -7.90 18.61 44.80
N ASN A 633 -8.18 19.53 43.89
CA ASN A 633 -8.05 20.96 44.16
C ASN A 633 -9.40 21.55 44.56
N VAL A 634 -9.53 22.06 45.79
CA VAL A 634 -10.71 22.81 46.22
C VAL A 634 -10.43 24.29 46.02
N ALA A 635 -11.10 24.94 45.08
CA ALA A 635 -10.86 26.35 44.79
C ALA A 635 -12.19 27.03 44.51
N ASP A 636 -12.32 28.32 44.87
CA ASP A 636 -13.45 29.07 44.32
C ASP A 636 -13.42 28.94 42.80
N ILE A 637 -14.54 28.57 42.18
CA ILE A 637 -14.70 28.57 40.72
C ILE A 637 -14.53 30.00 40.12
N SER A 638 -14.06 30.99 40.87
CA SER A 638 -13.64 32.27 40.32
C SER A 638 -12.43 32.18 39.37
N TYR A 639 -11.91 30.99 39.06
CA TYR A 639 -10.97 30.76 37.96
C TYR A 639 -11.70 30.48 36.63
N ALA A 640 -12.50 31.44 36.19
CA ALA A 640 -12.93 31.56 34.79
C ALA A 640 -11.78 31.95 33.83
N GLU A 641 -10.53 31.58 34.14
CA GLU A 641 -9.35 31.97 33.35
C GLU A 641 -8.47 30.81 32.88
N ASN A 642 -8.61 29.60 33.44
CA ASN A 642 -7.90 28.44 32.90
C ASN A 642 -8.78 27.75 31.86
N GLY A 643 -8.98 28.42 30.73
CA GLY A 643 -9.72 27.83 29.60
C GLY A 643 -9.13 26.50 29.14
N PRO A 644 -9.79 25.84 28.16
CA PRO A 644 -9.35 24.56 27.63
C PRO A 644 -7.89 24.64 27.17
N THR A 645 -7.20 23.51 27.11
CA THR A 645 -5.83 23.40 26.60
C THR A 645 -5.81 22.41 25.44
N ILE A 646 -5.12 22.75 24.36
CA ILE A 646 -4.97 21.85 23.21
C ILE A 646 -3.58 21.21 23.26
N ASN A 647 -3.55 19.88 23.28
CA ASN A 647 -2.29 19.14 23.26
C ASN A 647 -1.86 18.85 21.82
N SER A 648 -1.12 19.77 21.22
CA SER A 648 -0.64 19.64 19.83
C SER A 648 0.20 18.38 19.57
N ASN A 649 0.85 17.79 20.59
CA ASN A 649 1.60 16.53 20.43
C ASN A 649 0.68 15.30 20.30
N LYS A 650 -0.59 15.43 20.69
CA LYS A 650 -1.65 14.43 20.52
C LYS A 650 -2.60 14.78 19.37
N SER A 651 -2.28 15.80 18.59
CA SER A 651 -3.06 16.22 17.43
C SER A 651 -2.38 15.69 16.15
N TYR A 652 -3.12 14.96 15.33
CA TYR A 652 -2.58 14.25 14.16
C TYR A 652 -3.63 14.14 13.05
N THR A 653 -3.24 13.65 11.87
CA THR A 653 -4.17 13.39 10.75
C THR A 653 -4.06 11.95 10.29
N THR A 654 -5.19 11.40 9.83
CA THR A 654 -5.27 10.05 9.23
C THR A 654 -5.95 10.14 7.87
N PRO A 655 -5.24 9.87 6.76
CA PRO A 655 -3.79 9.67 6.67
C PRO A 655 -2.97 10.93 7.02
N ASN A 656 -1.65 10.77 7.24
CA ASN A 656 -0.71 11.87 7.52
C ASN A 656 -0.34 12.72 6.28
N LEU A 657 -0.77 12.26 5.09
CA LEU A 657 -0.61 12.91 3.80
C LEU A 657 -1.96 12.95 3.09
N ALA A 658 -2.50 14.14 2.86
CA ALA A 658 -3.68 14.35 2.02
C ALA A 658 -3.29 14.44 0.55
N VAL A 659 -4.16 13.93 -0.33
CA VAL A 659 -4.12 14.28 -1.75
C VAL A 659 -5.07 15.45 -1.97
N ASN A 660 -4.63 16.47 -2.69
CA ASN A 660 -5.50 17.57 -3.12
C ASN A 660 -6.37 17.16 -4.32
N ASP A 661 -7.01 16.01 -4.33
CA ASP A 661 -7.82 15.52 -5.46
C ASP A 661 -9.31 15.85 -5.31
N ASN A 662 -9.71 16.47 -4.20
CA ASN A 662 -11.10 16.71 -3.80
C ASN A 662 -11.95 15.42 -3.60
N VAL A 663 -11.29 14.26 -3.51
CA VAL A 663 -11.92 12.93 -3.40
C VAL A 663 -11.44 12.22 -2.13
N THR A 664 -10.13 12.19 -1.89
CA THR A 664 -9.49 11.55 -0.75
C THR A 664 -9.87 12.26 0.54
N GLU A 665 -10.45 11.49 1.47
CA GLU A 665 -10.82 11.99 2.78
C GLU A 665 -9.63 11.93 3.75
N VAL A 666 -9.46 12.99 4.53
CA VAL A 666 -8.49 13.05 5.63
C VAL A 666 -9.20 13.43 6.91
N THR A 667 -8.98 12.66 7.96
CA THR A 667 -9.53 12.95 9.29
C THR A 667 -8.49 13.66 10.14
N LEU A 668 -8.85 14.83 10.64
CA LEU A 668 -8.06 15.65 11.56
C LEU A 668 -8.44 15.28 12.99
N TYR A 669 -7.47 15.00 13.85
CA TYR A 669 -7.67 14.70 15.26
C TYR A 669 -6.97 15.74 16.14
N THR A 670 -7.62 16.11 17.24
CA THR A 670 -7.02 16.96 18.27
C THR A 670 -7.46 16.50 19.65
N PHE A 671 -6.58 16.61 20.65
CA PHE A 671 -6.92 16.30 22.04
C PHE A 671 -7.03 17.60 22.84
N VAL A 672 -8.20 17.83 23.42
CA VAL A 672 -8.50 19.02 24.23
C VAL A 672 -8.69 18.58 25.67
N SER A 673 -7.96 19.20 26.60
CA SER A 673 -8.12 19.01 28.04
C SER A 673 -8.61 20.27 28.71
N ASP A 674 -9.66 20.14 29.50
CA ASP A 674 -10.24 21.24 30.25
C ASP A 674 -10.09 20.98 31.76
N PRO A 675 -9.48 21.89 32.54
CA PRO A 675 -9.39 21.76 33.99
C PRO A 675 -10.76 21.54 34.67
N ASP A 676 -11.83 22.12 34.12
CA ASP A 676 -13.20 22.05 34.64
C ASP A 676 -13.97 20.82 34.12
N GLY A 677 -13.32 20.05 33.22
CA GLY A 677 -13.79 18.79 32.69
C GLY A 677 -14.33 18.91 31.27
N THR A 678 -14.28 17.80 30.51
CA THR A 678 -14.61 17.82 29.06
C THR A 678 -16.08 18.13 28.78
N ALA A 679 -16.96 17.98 29.77
CA ALA A 679 -18.37 18.36 29.67
C ALA A 679 -18.56 19.89 29.57
N ASP A 680 -17.53 20.67 29.91
CA ASP A 680 -17.53 22.12 29.89
C ASP A 680 -17.05 22.71 28.55
N ILE A 681 -16.45 21.89 27.68
CA ILE A 681 -16.03 22.32 26.34
C ILE A 681 -17.28 22.59 25.50
N GLU A 682 -17.51 23.85 25.13
CA GLU A 682 -18.63 24.29 24.30
C GLU A 682 -18.37 23.99 22.82
N SER A 683 -17.16 24.30 22.33
CA SER A 683 -16.81 24.10 20.93
C SER A 683 -15.33 23.81 20.73
N VAL A 684 -15.04 23.01 19.69
CA VAL A 684 -13.71 22.84 19.14
C VAL A 684 -13.81 23.09 17.65
N VAL A 685 -13.07 24.08 17.16
CA VAL A 685 -13.11 24.51 15.76
C VAL A 685 -11.72 24.49 15.16
N VAL A 686 -11.62 24.14 13.88
CA VAL A 686 -10.37 24.22 13.13
C VAL A 686 -10.49 25.22 11.99
N ASN A 687 -9.46 26.05 11.83
CA ASN A 687 -9.37 27.01 10.75
C ASN A 687 -8.74 26.37 9.51
N LEU A 688 -9.58 26.17 8.48
CA LEU A 688 -9.20 25.53 7.22
C LEU A 688 -9.00 26.51 6.07
N SER A 689 -8.89 27.82 6.36
CA SER A 689 -8.65 28.84 5.32
C SER A 689 -7.35 28.60 4.54
N LEU A 690 -6.33 28.02 5.18
CA LEU A 690 -5.08 27.62 4.52
C LEU A 690 -5.28 26.52 3.45
N LEU A 691 -6.40 25.80 3.49
CA LEU A 691 -6.79 24.78 2.52
C LEU A 691 -7.89 25.30 1.56
N ASN A 692 -8.14 26.61 1.52
CA ASN A 692 -9.23 27.21 0.74
C ASN A 692 -10.61 26.58 1.02
N LEU A 693 -10.84 26.13 2.25
CA LEU A 693 -12.12 25.63 2.76
C LEU A 693 -12.75 26.69 3.68
N ALA A 694 -14.00 26.47 4.09
CA ALA A 694 -14.67 27.35 5.04
C ALA A 694 -13.80 27.59 6.28
N PRO A 695 -13.63 28.85 6.74
CA PRO A 695 -12.58 29.23 7.68
C PRO A 695 -12.78 28.70 9.10
N THR A 696 -13.94 28.14 9.43
CA THR A 696 -14.22 27.58 10.76
C THR A 696 -15.11 26.35 10.59
N ASN A 697 -14.60 25.19 10.96
CA ASN A 697 -15.38 23.95 10.99
C ASN A 697 -15.36 23.34 12.38
N GLN A 698 -16.53 22.96 12.88
CA GLN A 698 -16.68 22.34 14.19
C GLN A 698 -16.17 20.90 14.13
N MET A 699 -15.23 20.57 15.01
CA MET A 699 -14.77 19.21 15.24
C MET A 699 -15.74 18.52 16.21
N LEU A 700 -16.05 17.26 15.96
CA LEU A 700 -16.97 16.48 16.78
C LEU A 700 -16.22 15.64 17.81
N PRO A 701 -16.75 15.48 19.04
CA PRO A 701 -16.14 14.62 20.04
C PRO A 701 -16.08 13.16 19.57
N VAL A 702 -14.93 12.51 19.74
CA VAL A 702 -14.75 11.08 19.43
C VAL A 702 -15.29 10.26 20.61
N PRO A 703 -16.32 9.41 20.41
CA PRO A 703 -16.86 8.55 21.47
C PRO A 703 -15.75 7.69 22.08
N SER A 704 -15.79 7.43 23.40
CA SER A 704 -14.82 6.60 24.15
C SER A 704 -13.37 7.11 24.27
N SER A 705 -13.07 8.35 23.87
CA SER A 705 -11.72 8.93 23.94
C SER A 705 -11.38 9.69 25.23
N THR A 706 -12.24 9.65 26.24
CA THR A 706 -12.02 10.37 27.51
C THR A 706 -10.83 9.76 28.26
N GLN A 707 -9.69 10.45 28.22
CA GLN A 707 -8.48 10.11 28.97
C GLN A 707 -8.22 11.18 30.02
N GLY A 708 -8.66 10.94 31.27
CA GLY A 708 -8.55 11.94 32.33
C GLY A 708 -9.41 13.17 32.05
N GLN A 709 -8.82 14.37 32.05
CA GLN A 709 -9.49 15.67 31.82
C GLN A 709 -9.65 16.05 30.34
N GLY A 710 -9.26 15.18 29.41
CA GLY A 710 -9.33 15.51 27.99
C GLY A 710 -10.09 14.52 27.13
N GLN A 711 -10.59 15.04 26.02
CA GLN A 711 -11.38 14.35 25.01
C GLN A 711 -10.77 14.62 23.64
N SER A 712 -10.75 13.59 22.79
CA SER A 712 -10.37 13.76 21.39
C SER A 712 -11.55 14.28 20.58
N TYR A 713 -11.27 15.18 19.64
CA TYR A 713 -12.22 15.69 18.65
C TYR A 713 -11.70 15.38 17.27
N ALA A 714 -12.61 15.12 16.33
CA ALA A 714 -12.29 14.76 14.95
C ALA A 714 -13.11 15.56 13.93
N LEU A 715 -12.51 15.81 12.76
CA LEU A 715 -13.18 16.37 11.59
C LEU A 715 -12.62 15.72 10.32
N THR A 716 -13.50 15.15 9.49
CA THR A 716 -13.14 14.63 8.18
C THR A 716 -13.31 15.70 7.11
N ILE A 717 -12.29 15.89 6.27
CA ILE A 717 -12.26 16.88 5.19
C ILE A 717 -11.80 16.26 3.88
N ARG A 718 -12.07 16.93 2.77
CA ARG A 718 -11.46 16.66 1.45
C ARG A 718 -10.66 17.88 1.03
N VAL A 719 -9.41 17.69 0.61
CA VAL A 719 -8.52 18.81 0.25
C VAL A 719 -8.79 19.21 -1.20
N PRO A 720 -9.21 20.46 -1.49
CA PRO A 720 -9.49 20.90 -2.85
C PRO A 720 -8.25 20.91 -3.76
N GLN A 721 -8.42 20.62 -5.05
CA GLN A 721 -7.35 20.69 -6.08
C GLN A 721 -6.62 22.03 -6.17
N VAL A 722 -7.26 23.12 -5.76
CA VAL A 722 -6.65 24.45 -5.74
C VAL A 722 -5.61 24.65 -4.63
N VAL A 723 -5.56 23.76 -3.63
CA VAL A 723 -4.53 23.79 -2.57
C VAL A 723 -3.22 23.26 -3.14
N SER A 724 -2.14 24.03 -3.03
CA SER A 724 -0.84 23.60 -3.57
C SER A 724 -0.27 22.39 -2.81
N PRO A 725 0.31 21.39 -3.48
CA PRO A 725 1.13 20.39 -2.82
C PRO A 725 2.29 21.03 -2.06
N SER A 726 2.62 20.52 -0.87
CA SER A 726 3.72 21.05 -0.07
C SER A 726 4.43 19.95 0.73
N THR A 727 5.77 19.96 0.65
CA THR A 727 6.65 19.14 1.51
C THR A 727 6.79 19.70 2.92
N THR A 728 6.37 20.95 3.14
CA THR A 728 6.23 21.54 4.49
C THR A 728 4.77 21.42 4.92
N PRO A 729 4.46 20.84 6.10
CA PRO A 729 3.07 20.67 6.51
C PRO A 729 2.36 22.02 6.67
N TYR A 730 1.10 22.05 6.27
CA TYR A 730 0.14 23.10 6.62
C TYR A 730 -0.13 23.05 8.12
N GLU A 731 0.04 24.19 8.80
CA GLU A 731 -0.25 24.34 10.22
C GLU A 731 -1.69 24.83 10.41
N LEU A 732 -2.63 23.89 10.56
CA LEU A 732 -4.04 24.20 10.78
C LEU A 732 -4.26 24.61 12.24
N VAL A 733 -4.74 25.83 12.47
CA VAL A 733 -5.00 26.34 13.82
C VAL A 733 -6.30 25.76 14.33
N VAL A 734 -6.27 25.12 15.48
CA VAL A 734 -7.45 24.63 16.20
C VAL A 734 -7.69 25.55 17.38
N SER A 735 -8.93 25.92 17.63
CA SER A 735 -9.36 26.63 18.83
C SER A 735 -10.39 25.80 19.59
N ALA A 736 -10.26 25.75 20.91
CA ALA A 736 -11.27 25.18 21.80
C ALA A 736 -11.79 26.30 22.69
N THR A 737 -13.10 26.33 22.92
CA THR A 737 -13.78 27.29 23.79
C THR A 737 -14.68 26.54 24.76
N ASP A 738 -14.59 26.85 26.06
CA ASP A 738 -15.49 26.33 27.09
C ASP A 738 -16.80 27.14 27.16
N LYS A 739 -17.76 26.69 27.97
CA LYS A 739 -19.08 27.32 28.14
C LYS A 739 -19.01 28.69 28.84
N GLN A 740 -17.88 29.04 29.43
CA GLN A 740 -17.60 30.29 30.11
C GLN A 740 -16.95 31.29 29.15
N GLY A 741 -16.59 30.85 27.94
CA GLY A 741 -16.04 31.63 26.85
C GLY A 741 -14.50 31.75 26.89
N ALA A 742 -13.82 31.06 27.80
CA ALA A 742 -12.37 31.00 27.75
C ALA A 742 -11.94 30.04 26.64
N SER A 743 -10.80 30.34 26.00
CA SER A 743 -10.38 29.63 24.80
C SER A 743 -8.87 29.42 24.75
N ALA A 744 -8.45 28.34 24.07
CA ALA A 744 -7.07 28.13 23.69
C ALA A 744 -6.92 27.71 22.24
N ALA A 745 -5.73 27.95 21.71
CA ALA A 745 -5.35 27.58 20.36
C ALA A 745 -4.21 26.54 20.36
N GLY A 746 -4.26 25.63 19.39
CA GLY A 746 -3.24 24.63 19.09
C GLY A 746 -3.08 24.45 17.58
N LYS A 747 -2.23 23.50 17.17
CA LYS A 747 -1.94 23.26 15.74
C LYS A 747 -2.10 21.79 15.39
N ILE A 748 -2.65 21.51 14.21
CA ILE A 748 -2.62 20.22 13.51
C ILE A 748 -1.70 20.38 12.29
N LEU A 749 -0.77 19.44 12.09
CA LEU A 749 0.12 19.45 10.94
C LEU A 749 -0.46 18.54 9.84
N LEU A 750 -0.72 19.10 8.65
CA LEU A 750 -1.23 18.35 7.50
C LEU A 750 -0.30 18.50 6.29
N ARG A 751 0.19 17.39 5.72
CA ARG A 751 0.93 17.42 4.45
C ARG A 751 -0.04 17.22 3.28
N VAL A 752 0.21 17.91 2.16
CA VAL A 752 -0.64 17.84 0.96
C VAL A 752 0.22 17.47 -0.24
N ALA A 753 -0.20 16.50 -1.05
CA ALA A 753 0.47 16.08 -2.28
C ALA A 753 -0.48 16.15 -3.49
N SER A 754 0.09 16.30 -4.70
CA SER A 754 -0.65 16.29 -5.99
C SER A 754 -1.14 14.91 -6.40
N LYS A 755 -0.45 13.87 -5.92
CA LYS A 755 -0.84 12.48 -6.05
C LYS A 755 -0.45 11.79 -4.76
N LEU A 756 -1.16 10.71 -4.39
CA LEU A 756 -0.56 9.74 -3.49
C LEU A 756 0.80 9.37 -4.11
N PRO A 757 1.93 9.46 -3.36
CA PRO A 757 3.14 8.82 -3.82
C PRO A 757 2.77 7.37 -4.15
N GLU A 758 3.20 6.88 -5.32
CA GLU A 758 3.07 5.45 -5.66
C GLU A 758 3.36 4.67 -4.39
N ALA A 759 2.41 3.82 -3.97
CA ALA A 759 2.35 3.28 -2.62
C ALA A 759 3.77 3.09 -2.10
N ILE A 760 4.17 3.88 -1.10
CA ILE A 760 5.52 3.79 -0.56
C ILE A 760 5.61 2.39 0.04
N ILE A 761 6.07 1.43 -0.77
CA ILE A 761 6.25 0.05 -0.34
C ILE A 761 7.38 0.15 0.66
N THR A 762 7.03 0.13 1.94
CA THR A 762 8.01 0.11 3.00
C THR A 762 8.82 -1.19 2.88
N PRO A 763 10.13 -1.17 3.16
CA PRO A 763 10.88 -2.41 3.31
C PRO A 763 10.20 -3.27 4.37
N GLN A 764 10.08 -4.57 4.10
CA GLN A 764 9.50 -5.57 4.99
C GLN A 764 10.43 -6.78 5.04
N MET A 765 10.52 -7.45 6.19
CA MET A 765 11.14 -8.77 6.25
C MET A 765 10.20 -9.79 5.59
N LEU A 766 10.69 -10.48 4.56
CA LEU A 766 9.94 -11.52 3.85
C LEU A 766 10.02 -12.86 4.59
N PHE A 767 11.24 -13.27 4.93
CA PHE A 767 11.51 -14.48 5.72
C PHE A 767 12.92 -14.44 6.31
N GLY A 768 13.17 -15.33 7.28
CA GLY A 768 14.44 -15.48 7.97
C GLY A 768 14.81 -16.95 8.05
N LEU A 769 16.10 -17.25 7.86
CA LEU A 769 16.59 -18.61 7.78
C LEU A 769 17.88 -18.76 8.57
N ALA A 770 17.88 -19.67 9.54
CA ALA A 770 19.09 -20.12 10.18
C ALA A 770 19.95 -20.94 9.19
N THR A 771 21.13 -20.44 8.84
CA THR A 771 22.05 -21.10 7.88
C THR A 771 23.13 -21.93 8.57
N ASN A 772 23.43 -21.62 9.83
CA ASN A 772 24.16 -22.48 10.75
C ASN A 772 23.75 -22.15 12.20
N SER A 773 24.30 -22.86 13.18
CA SER A 773 23.96 -22.68 14.59
C SER A 773 24.18 -21.26 15.12
N THR A 774 24.94 -20.40 14.44
CA THR A 774 25.28 -19.03 14.85
C THR A 774 24.98 -18.00 13.77
N THR A 775 24.24 -18.34 12.72
CA THR A 775 23.99 -17.42 11.60
C THR A 775 22.55 -17.49 11.13
N VAL A 776 21.94 -16.32 10.99
CA VAL A 776 20.59 -16.13 10.43
C VAL A 776 20.71 -15.21 9.22
N GLU A 777 20.12 -15.58 8.09
CA GLU A 777 19.98 -14.69 6.93
C GLU A 777 18.51 -14.25 6.81
N VAL A 778 18.31 -12.94 6.68
CA VAL A 778 17.01 -12.27 6.64
C VAL A 778 16.86 -11.61 5.29
N VAL A 779 15.76 -11.87 4.60
CA VAL A 779 15.47 -11.31 3.28
C VAL A 779 14.46 -10.20 3.40
N PHE A 780 14.74 -9.06 2.76
CA PHE A 780 13.89 -7.88 2.73
C PHE A 780 13.25 -7.69 1.36
N SER A 781 12.03 -7.18 1.34
CA SER A 781 11.28 -6.82 0.13
C SER A 781 11.91 -5.70 -0.69
N LYS A 782 12.85 -4.95 -0.09
CA LYS A 782 13.59 -3.87 -0.72
C LYS A 782 15.03 -3.80 -0.22
N SER A 783 15.87 -3.13 -1.00
CA SER A 783 17.27 -2.85 -0.66
C SER A 783 17.35 -1.88 0.52
N LEU A 784 18.01 -2.29 1.61
CA LEU A 784 18.28 -1.43 2.75
C LEU A 784 19.46 -0.49 2.48
N ASP A 785 19.48 0.68 3.13
CA ASP A 785 20.65 1.56 3.13
C ASP A 785 21.77 0.92 3.97
N GLN A 786 22.83 0.50 3.29
CA GLN A 786 23.99 -0.12 3.92
C GLN A 786 24.64 0.78 5.00
N ASN A 787 24.55 2.11 4.87
CA ASN A 787 25.12 3.03 5.86
C ASN A 787 24.29 3.11 7.14
N ASN A 788 23.06 2.61 7.11
CA ASN A 788 22.12 2.65 8.21
C ASN A 788 22.08 1.31 8.99
N LEU A 789 22.69 0.26 8.45
CA LEU A 789 22.91 -0.99 9.16
C LEU A 789 24.14 -0.89 10.09
N GLU A 790 23.91 -0.97 11.39
CA GLU A 790 24.96 -1.03 12.40
C GLU A 790 25.62 -2.42 12.41
N GLU A 791 26.95 -2.46 12.28
CA GLU A 791 27.69 -3.73 12.21
C GLU A 791 27.51 -4.59 13.48
N SER A 792 27.18 -4.00 14.62
CA SER A 792 26.83 -4.72 15.85
C SER A 792 25.51 -5.51 15.76
N GLY A 793 24.66 -5.22 14.78
CA GLY A 793 23.32 -5.80 14.67
C GLY A 793 22.31 -5.26 15.69
N THR A 794 22.63 -4.13 16.34
CA THR A 794 21.78 -3.42 17.31
C THR A 794 20.48 -2.89 16.71
N ASN A 795 20.36 -2.84 15.38
CA ASN A 795 19.10 -2.62 14.70
C ASN A 795 18.13 -3.80 14.78
N PHE A 796 18.55 -4.93 15.34
CA PHE A 796 17.79 -6.16 15.44
C PHE A 796 17.73 -6.65 16.87
N ARG A 797 16.64 -7.36 17.20
CA ARG A 797 16.50 -8.12 18.43
C ARG A 797 15.96 -9.49 18.09
N ILE A 798 16.59 -10.54 18.60
CA ILE A 798 16.05 -11.90 18.51
C ILE A 798 15.65 -12.34 19.91
N THR A 799 14.44 -12.86 20.08
CA THR A 799 13.95 -13.46 21.32
C THR A 799 13.40 -14.85 21.05
N ASP A 800 13.36 -15.69 22.08
CA ASP A 800 12.58 -16.93 22.02
C ASP A 800 11.10 -16.58 21.79
N ALA A 801 10.45 -17.23 20.81
CA ALA A 801 9.05 -16.96 20.47
C ALA A 801 8.09 -17.31 21.62
N THR A 802 8.51 -18.19 22.54
CA THR A 802 7.75 -18.59 23.73
C THR A 802 8.10 -17.78 24.97
N THR A 803 9.30 -17.17 25.03
CA THR A 803 9.77 -16.41 26.19
C THR A 803 10.47 -15.10 25.77
N ILE A 804 9.77 -13.98 25.94
CA ILE A 804 10.26 -12.64 25.53
C ILE A 804 11.53 -12.21 26.33
N ASP A 805 11.76 -12.81 27.49
CA ASP A 805 12.78 -12.39 28.46
C ASP A 805 14.20 -12.87 28.16
N SER A 806 14.39 -13.80 27.20
CA SER A 806 15.71 -14.37 26.88
C SER A 806 16.14 -13.98 25.45
N PRO A 807 16.79 -12.82 25.25
CA PRO A 807 17.25 -12.42 23.93
C PRO A 807 18.42 -13.27 23.46
N LEU A 808 18.36 -13.74 22.20
CA LEU A 808 19.49 -14.34 21.52
C LEU A 808 20.42 -13.21 21.05
N LEU A 809 21.61 -13.11 21.66
CA LEU A 809 22.54 -12.03 21.39
C LEU A 809 23.00 -12.02 19.94
N ILE A 810 23.02 -10.84 19.33
CA ILE A 810 23.57 -10.59 17.99
C ILE A 810 24.95 -9.94 18.19
N SER A 811 25.96 -10.54 17.58
CA SER A 811 27.36 -10.07 17.66
C SER A 811 27.78 -9.30 16.41
N ARG A 812 27.11 -9.54 15.28
CA ARG A 812 27.42 -8.88 14.01
C ARG A 812 26.23 -8.87 13.06
N ALA A 813 26.10 -7.84 12.24
CA ALA A 813 25.23 -7.80 11.07
C ALA A 813 26.01 -7.35 9.82
N THR A 814 25.78 -8.00 8.69
CA THR A 814 26.32 -7.62 7.38
C THR A 814 25.22 -7.66 6.33
N ILE A 815 25.33 -6.86 5.28
CA ILE A 815 24.35 -6.82 4.19
C ILE A 815 24.97 -7.21 2.85
N SER A 816 24.20 -7.91 2.02
CA SER A 816 24.61 -8.27 0.66
C SER A 816 24.80 -7.03 -0.21
N SER A 817 25.55 -7.16 -1.31
CA SER A 817 25.81 -6.06 -2.25
C SER A 817 24.54 -5.50 -2.92
N TYR A 818 23.44 -6.25 -2.89
CA TYR A 818 22.14 -5.81 -3.42
C TYR A 818 21.26 -5.15 -2.34
N GLY A 819 21.69 -5.18 -1.08
CA GLY A 819 20.97 -4.58 0.05
C GLY A 819 19.72 -5.36 0.51
N THR A 820 19.38 -6.50 -0.09
CA THR A 820 18.14 -7.23 0.19
C THR A 820 18.30 -8.38 1.18
N VAL A 821 19.54 -8.76 1.52
CA VAL A 821 19.81 -9.87 2.45
C VAL A 821 20.73 -9.38 3.55
N VAL A 822 20.28 -9.49 4.80
CA VAL A 822 21.08 -9.21 6.00
C VAL A 822 21.47 -10.53 6.65
N THR A 823 22.76 -10.72 6.90
CA THR A 823 23.31 -11.85 7.65
C THR A 823 23.61 -11.41 9.07
N LEU A 824 22.94 -12.03 10.04
CA LEU A 824 23.12 -11.82 11.48
C LEU A 824 23.97 -12.95 12.05
N THR A 825 25.05 -12.60 12.75
CA THR A 825 25.85 -13.56 13.55
C THR A 825 25.33 -13.54 14.98
N THR A 826 24.75 -14.66 15.43
CA THR A 826 24.07 -14.79 16.72
C THR A 826 24.87 -15.64 17.70
N ALA A 827 24.48 -15.62 18.97
CA ALA A 827 24.77 -16.72 19.88
C ALA A 827 24.23 -18.06 19.33
N PRO A 828 24.76 -19.22 19.77
CA PRO A 828 24.27 -20.52 19.34
C PRO A 828 22.75 -20.66 19.52
N GLN A 829 22.08 -21.05 18.44
CA GLN A 829 20.65 -21.33 18.38
C GLN A 829 20.40 -22.78 18.81
N GLU A 830 19.29 -23.02 19.49
CA GLU A 830 18.80 -24.36 19.79
C GLU A 830 18.09 -24.93 18.55
N GLU A 831 18.42 -26.17 18.19
CA GLU A 831 17.88 -26.84 17.00
C GLU A 831 16.36 -26.98 17.07
N GLY A 832 15.65 -26.51 16.03
CA GLY A 832 14.19 -26.58 15.92
C GLY A 832 13.40 -25.67 16.85
N LYS A 833 14.07 -24.86 17.67
CA LYS A 833 13.41 -23.85 18.51
C LYS A 833 12.97 -22.65 17.67
N THR A 834 11.75 -22.17 17.86
CA THR A 834 11.26 -20.97 17.17
C THR A 834 11.74 -19.70 17.87
N TYR A 835 12.32 -18.79 17.09
CA TYR A 835 12.76 -17.48 17.51
C TYR A 835 11.97 -16.40 16.78
N THR A 836 11.71 -15.30 17.46
CA THR A 836 11.17 -14.07 16.87
C THR A 836 12.30 -13.08 16.63
N LEU A 837 12.48 -12.66 15.38
CA LEU A 837 13.31 -11.52 14.99
C LEU A 837 12.46 -10.25 14.91
N LEU A 838 12.92 -9.19 15.55
CA LEU A 838 12.38 -7.84 15.46
C LEU A 838 13.42 -6.91 14.82
N ALA A 839 13.06 -6.28 13.71
CA ALA A 839 13.80 -5.18 13.10
C ALA A 839 13.33 -3.85 13.71
N LEU A 840 14.25 -3.06 14.25
CA LEU A 840 13.92 -1.79 14.88
C LEU A 840 13.67 -0.70 13.82
N ASP A 841 12.85 0.30 14.17
CA ASP A 841 12.44 1.42 13.29
C ASP A 841 13.58 2.36 12.85
N THR A 842 14.80 2.05 13.28
CA THR A 842 16.04 2.73 12.90
C THR A 842 16.50 2.35 11.49
N LEU A 843 16.07 1.19 10.98
CA LEU A 843 16.41 0.69 9.65
C LEU A 843 15.61 1.37 8.54
N LYS A 844 16.31 1.73 7.46
CA LYS A 844 15.79 2.44 6.29
C LYS A 844 16.23 1.77 4.99
N ASP A 845 15.41 1.94 3.95
CA ASP A 845 15.83 1.65 2.58
C ASP A 845 16.81 2.70 2.03
N ASN A 846 17.34 2.44 0.83
CA ASN A 846 18.23 3.36 0.12
C ASN A 846 17.57 4.71 -0.26
N GLN A 847 16.26 4.87 -0.05
CA GLN A 847 15.51 6.11 -0.23
C GLN A 847 15.20 6.81 1.11
N GLY A 848 15.65 6.24 2.23
CA GLY A 848 15.43 6.76 3.58
C GLY A 848 14.07 6.40 4.20
N ILE A 849 13.29 5.53 3.56
CA ILE A 849 11.99 5.06 4.05
C ILE A 849 12.22 3.98 5.12
N ARG A 850 11.57 4.15 6.28
CA ARG A 850 11.67 3.20 7.39
C ARG A 850 10.88 1.92 7.14
N LEU A 851 11.22 0.83 7.83
CA LEU A 851 10.36 -0.36 7.91
C LEU A 851 8.96 0.02 8.41
N SER A 852 7.93 -0.66 7.90
CA SER A 852 6.58 -0.54 8.45
C SER A 852 6.54 -1.13 9.85
N SER A 853 6.17 -0.31 10.84
CA SER A 853 5.87 -0.80 12.19
C SER A 853 4.71 -1.79 12.14
N GLY A 854 4.85 -2.98 12.72
CA GLY A 854 3.83 -4.04 12.70
C GLY A 854 4.32 -5.34 12.04
N MET A 855 3.46 -6.05 11.29
CA MET A 855 3.84 -7.38 10.76
C MET A 855 5.09 -7.39 9.85
N GLY A 856 5.47 -6.24 9.27
CA GLY A 856 6.68 -6.12 8.43
C GLY A 856 8.00 -6.01 9.20
N ASP A 857 7.95 -5.69 10.51
CA ASP A 857 9.10 -5.53 11.39
C ASP A 857 9.36 -6.75 12.30
N LYS A 858 8.46 -7.73 12.29
CA LYS A 858 8.53 -8.95 13.10
C LYS A 858 8.49 -10.18 12.21
N LEU A 859 9.35 -11.15 12.49
CA LEU A 859 9.47 -12.37 11.70
C LEU A 859 9.89 -13.54 12.58
N ASP A 860 9.13 -14.63 12.54
CA ASP A 860 9.51 -15.86 13.23
C ASP A 860 10.36 -16.76 12.33
N PHE A 861 11.35 -17.44 12.91
CA PHE A 861 12.20 -18.41 12.23
C PHE A 861 12.58 -19.57 13.16
N GLU A 862 12.85 -20.74 12.59
CA GLU A 862 13.36 -21.89 13.37
C GLU A 862 14.88 -21.84 13.47
N GLY A 863 15.40 -22.13 14.67
CA GLY A 863 16.82 -22.31 14.92
C GLY A 863 17.39 -23.45 14.08
N TYR A 864 18.67 -23.33 13.74
CA TYR A 864 19.33 -24.18 12.76
C TYR A 864 19.09 -25.69 12.97
N GLN A 865 18.50 -26.33 11.96
CA GLN A 865 18.42 -27.79 11.85
C GLN A 865 19.40 -28.29 10.79
N GLU A 866 20.12 -29.36 11.10
CA GLU A 866 21.07 -29.93 10.15
C GLU A 866 20.34 -30.49 8.92
N ILE A 867 20.53 -29.86 7.75
CA ILE A 867 19.89 -30.31 6.51
C ILE A 867 20.57 -31.58 6.00
N LYS A 868 19.90 -32.73 6.17
CA LYS A 868 20.32 -34.03 5.65
C LYS A 868 19.88 -34.20 4.19
N GLY A 869 20.76 -33.87 3.25
CA GLY A 869 20.59 -34.16 1.82
C GLY A 869 21.15 -33.05 0.96
N LYS A 870 21.23 -33.28 -0.35
CA LYS A 870 21.45 -32.19 -1.30
C LYS A 870 20.08 -31.60 -1.67
N PRO A 871 19.97 -30.26 -1.78
CA PRO A 871 18.75 -29.66 -2.31
C PRO A 871 18.46 -30.22 -3.71
N LYS A 872 17.20 -30.20 -4.13
CA LYS A 872 16.78 -30.58 -5.49
C LYS A 872 15.66 -29.63 -5.92
N ALA A 873 15.68 -29.18 -7.17
CA ALA A 873 14.52 -28.50 -7.73
C ALA A 873 13.41 -29.54 -7.93
N ARG A 874 12.28 -29.35 -7.26
CA ARG A 874 11.11 -30.26 -7.33
C ARG A 874 10.19 -29.90 -8.48
N LEU A 875 9.93 -28.61 -8.65
CA LEU A 875 8.95 -28.09 -9.58
C LEU A 875 9.46 -26.75 -10.12
N ALA A 876 9.28 -26.51 -11.42
CA ALA A 876 9.39 -25.20 -12.02
C ALA A 876 8.11 -24.92 -12.80
N THR A 877 7.50 -23.76 -12.57
CA THR A 877 6.22 -23.37 -13.19
C THR A 877 6.33 -21.96 -13.72
N ALA A 878 5.96 -21.75 -14.99
CA ALA A 878 5.84 -20.42 -15.54
C ALA A 878 4.60 -19.72 -14.95
N THR A 879 4.80 -18.62 -14.22
CA THR A 879 3.71 -17.86 -13.59
C THR A 879 3.27 -16.65 -14.39
N SER A 880 4.06 -16.24 -15.38
CA SER A 880 3.72 -15.22 -16.38
C SER A 880 4.57 -15.41 -17.63
N PRO A 881 4.32 -14.67 -18.73
CA PRO A 881 5.16 -14.71 -19.93
C PRO A 881 6.65 -14.42 -19.66
N THR A 882 6.98 -13.80 -18.53
CA THR A 882 8.34 -13.37 -18.17
C THR A 882 8.76 -13.82 -16.78
N SER A 883 8.05 -14.78 -16.16
CA SER A 883 8.32 -15.25 -14.80
C SER A 883 8.21 -16.76 -14.69
N VAL A 884 9.12 -17.35 -13.92
CA VAL A 884 9.14 -18.77 -13.56
C VAL A 884 9.38 -18.89 -12.06
N GLU A 885 8.57 -19.68 -11.36
CA GLU A 885 8.76 -20.00 -9.96
C GLU A 885 9.30 -21.42 -9.81
N VAL A 886 10.29 -21.60 -8.93
CA VAL A 886 11.04 -22.84 -8.75
C VAL A 886 11.02 -23.24 -7.28
N VAL A 887 10.39 -24.38 -6.99
CA VAL A 887 10.27 -24.96 -5.65
C VAL A 887 11.40 -25.95 -5.40
N PHE A 888 12.07 -25.85 -4.27
CA PHE A 888 13.17 -26.73 -3.87
C PHE A 888 12.76 -27.68 -2.75
N SER A 889 13.41 -28.84 -2.69
CA SER A 889 13.15 -29.87 -1.67
C SER A 889 13.66 -29.51 -0.28
N GLN A 890 14.49 -28.47 -0.17
CA GLN A 890 15.14 -28.05 1.07
C GLN A 890 15.30 -26.52 1.05
N PRO A 891 15.37 -25.88 2.23
CA PRO A 891 15.67 -24.46 2.33
C PRO A 891 17.01 -24.09 1.66
N LEU A 892 17.02 -22.96 0.97
CA LEU A 892 18.15 -22.42 0.25
C LEU A 892 18.75 -21.25 1.01
N LYS A 893 20.09 -21.14 1.00
CA LYS A 893 20.82 -20.03 1.60
C LYS A 893 20.61 -18.76 0.77
N PRO A 894 19.95 -17.70 1.30
CA PRO A 894 19.65 -16.49 0.54
C PRO A 894 20.85 -15.84 -0.15
N THR A 895 22.00 -15.75 0.52
CA THR A 895 23.24 -15.20 -0.04
C THR A 895 23.81 -15.99 -1.23
N SER A 896 23.37 -17.23 -1.44
CA SER A 896 23.77 -18.05 -2.59
C SER A 896 22.96 -17.79 -3.86
N VAL A 897 21.83 -17.10 -3.75
CA VAL A 897 20.96 -16.72 -4.88
C VAL A 897 21.50 -15.45 -5.50
N ASN A 898 22.10 -15.57 -6.68
CA ASN A 898 22.60 -14.43 -7.43
C ASN A 898 21.43 -13.67 -8.05
N PHE A 899 21.26 -12.41 -7.66
CA PHE A 899 20.16 -11.56 -8.12
C PHE A 899 20.12 -11.38 -9.64
N SER A 900 21.26 -11.40 -10.34
CA SER A 900 21.29 -11.34 -11.81
C SER A 900 20.91 -12.67 -12.48
N GLY A 901 20.58 -13.70 -11.69
CA GLY A 901 20.18 -15.01 -12.17
C GLY A 901 21.31 -15.89 -12.70
N ASN A 902 22.58 -15.57 -12.41
CA ASN A 902 23.74 -16.33 -12.91
C ASN A 902 23.78 -17.80 -12.44
N ASN A 903 23.00 -18.16 -11.42
CA ASN A 903 22.83 -19.56 -11.01
C ASN A 903 21.98 -20.38 -12.01
N PHE A 904 21.25 -19.71 -12.91
CA PHE A 904 20.22 -20.31 -13.74
C PHE A 904 20.58 -20.20 -15.22
N THR A 905 20.37 -21.29 -15.94
CA THR A 905 20.43 -21.32 -17.41
C THR A 905 19.19 -22.01 -17.92
N ILE A 906 18.42 -21.33 -18.78
CA ILE A 906 17.18 -21.87 -19.33
C ILE A 906 17.38 -22.09 -20.84
N LYS A 907 17.07 -23.29 -21.33
CA LYS A 907 17.17 -23.64 -22.76
C LYS A 907 15.89 -24.29 -23.23
N GLU A 908 15.50 -24.07 -24.48
CA GLU A 908 14.40 -24.85 -25.07
C GLU A 908 14.81 -26.32 -25.20
N LEU A 909 13.96 -27.23 -24.74
CA LEU A 909 14.28 -28.66 -24.67
C LEU A 909 14.49 -29.26 -26.07
N LEU A 910 13.66 -28.85 -27.04
CA LEU A 910 13.73 -29.30 -28.43
C LEU A 910 14.64 -28.43 -29.32
N ASN A 911 15.07 -27.27 -28.83
CA ASN A 911 15.97 -26.37 -29.55
C ASN A 911 17.05 -25.83 -28.61
N SER A 912 18.04 -26.67 -28.30
CA SER A 912 19.12 -26.35 -27.36
C SER A 912 19.98 -25.13 -27.74
N SER A 913 19.89 -24.67 -29.00
CA SER A 913 20.54 -23.43 -29.47
C SER A 913 19.83 -22.16 -28.99
N TYR A 914 18.56 -22.27 -28.62
CA TYR A 914 17.78 -21.18 -28.04
C TYR A 914 17.90 -21.21 -26.51
N ALA A 915 18.62 -20.23 -25.96
CA ALA A 915 18.70 -19.98 -24.53
C ALA A 915 17.78 -18.82 -24.15
N LEU A 916 16.88 -19.05 -23.18
CA LEU A 916 16.04 -18.01 -22.63
C LEU A 916 16.87 -17.19 -21.65
N LYS A 917 17.00 -15.89 -21.91
CA LYS A 917 17.78 -14.98 -21.06
C LYS A 917 17.12 -14.84 -19.68
N VAL A 918 17.89 -15.11 -18.63
CA VAL A 918 17.50 -14.80 -17.25
C VAL A 918 17.85 -13.33 -16.98
N LEU A 919 16.88 -12.57 -16.48
CA LEU A 919 17.02 -11.14 -16.20
C LEU A 919 17.27 -10.89 -14.72
N GLN A 920 16.63 -11.67 -13.85
CA GLN A 920 16.71 -11.53 -12.41
C GLN A 920 16.32 -12.85 -11.75
N ALA A 921 16.84 -13.11 -10.55
CA ALA A 921 16.32 -14.13 -9.65
C ALA A 921 16.17 -13.57 -8.25
N GLU A 922 15.09 -13.92 -7.58
CA GLU A 922 14.76 -13.47 -6.23
C GLU A 922 14.23 -14.65 -5.43
N GLN A 923 14.73 -14.81 -4.21
CA GLN A 923 14.19 -15.78 -3.27
C GLN A 923 13.03 -15.14 -2.53
N ILE A 924 11.83 -15.71 -2.69
CA ILE A 924 10.58 -15.17 -2.12
C ILE A 924 10.07 -15.99 -0.93
N ASP A 925 10.64 -17.18 -0.72
CA ASP A 925 10.47 -18.03 0.48
C ASP A 925 11.76 -18.83 0.71
N THR A 926 11.91 -19.45 1.88
CA THR A 926 12.99 -20.35 2.27
C THR A 926 13.33 -21.41 1.20
N ASN A 927 12.36 -21.90 0.44
CA ASN A 927 12.54 -22.92 -0.61
C ASN A 927 11.95 -22.54 -1.98
N LEU A 928 11.63 -21.26 -2.23
CA LEU A 928 10.99 -20.78 -3.45
C LEU A 928 11.79 -19.63 -4.08
N ILE A 929 12.15 -19.79 -5.34
CA ILE A 929 12.80 -18.74 -6.14
C ILE A 929 11.90 -18.33 -7.29
N ARG A 930 11.70 -17.02 -7.46
CA ARG A 930 11.13 -16.43 -8.66
C ARG A 930 12.25 -15.97 -9.60
N ILE A 931 12.18 -16.41 -10.83
CA ILE A 931 13.13 -16.09 -11.91
C ILE A 931 12.40 -15.23 -12.94
N LYS A 932 12.88 -14.01 -13.14
CA LYS A 932 12.43 -13.14 -14.22
C LYS A 932 13.21 -13.49 -15.49
N THR A 933 12.50 -13.73 -16.57
CA THR A 933 13.06 -14.18 -17.85
C THR A 933 12.72 -13.19 -18.97
N ALA A 934 13.40 -13.31 -20.11
CA ALA A 934 12.85 -12.83 -21.37
C ALA A 934 11.47 -13.51 -21.66
N PRO A 935 10.65 -12.96 -22.57
CA PRO A 935 9.38 -13.56 -22.95
C PRO A 935 9.53 -15.03 -23.35
N GLN A 936 8.74 -15.89 -22.73
CA GLN A 936 8.68 -17.32 -22.98
C GLN A 936 7.77 -17.58 -24.19
N LYS A 937 8.06 -18.62 -24.97
CA LYS A 937 7.13 -19.12 -25.99
C LYS A 937 6.07 -19.99 -25.30
N ALA A 938 4.80 -19.65 -25.51
CA ALA A 938 3.69 -20.36 -24.90
C ALA A 938 3.74 -21.86 -25.23
N GLY A 939 3.59 -22.71 -24.20
CA GLY A 939 3.50 -24.17 -24.32
C GLY A 939 4.83 -24.89 -24.63
N VAL A 940 5.88 -24.16 -25.02
CA VAL A 940 7.20 -24.74 -25.31
C VAL A 940 7.84 -25.27 -24.03
N LYS A 941 8.39 -26.48 -24.08
CA LYS A 941 9.14 -27.05 -22.95
C LYS A 941 10.55 -26.45 -22.86
N TYR A 942 10.90 -26.00 -21.67
CA TYR A 942 12.21 -25.47 -21.31
C TYR A 942 12.89 -26.38 -20.28
N LEU A 943 14.20 -26.54 -20.40
CA LEU A 943 15.08 -27.15 -19.40
C LEU A 943 15.76 -26.03 -18.59
N LEU A 944 15.44 -25.96 -17.30
CA LEU A 944 16.10 -25.11 -16.33
C LEU A 944 17.28 -25.86 -15.70
N GLN A 945 18.49 -25.36 -15.89
CA GLN A 945 19.72 -25.84 -15.25
C GLN A 945 20.12 -24.90 -14.11
N ILE A 946 20.42 -25.45 -12.94
CA ILE A 946 20.75 -24.73 -11.71
C ILE A 946 22.15 -25.12 -11.28
N LYS A 947 23.01 -24.13 -11.02
CA LYS A 947 24.42 -24.31 -10.61
C LYS A 947 24.79 -23.37 -9.46
N LYS A 948 25.74 -23.82 -8.62
CA LYS A 948 26.37 -23.01 -7.55
C LYS A 948 25.40 -22.40 -6.54
N LEU A 949 24.23 -23.00 -6.37
CA LEU A 949 23.24 -22.56 -5.39
C LEU A 949 23.43 -23.41 -4.12
N LEU A 950 23.33 -22.84 -2.92
CA LEU A 950 23.62 -23.54 -1.66
C LEU A 950 22.31 -23.79 -0.89
N SER A 951 22.16 -24.96 -0.27
CA SER A 951 21.16 -25.14 0.78
C SER A 951 21.51 -24.26 2.00
N ALA A 952 20.58 -24.10 2.95
CA ALA A 952 20.89 -23.44 4.22
C ALA A 952 22.13 -24.04 4.91
N GLY A 953 22.29 -25.37 4.87
CA GLY A 953 23.48 -26.09 5.38
C GLY A 953 24.68 -26.18 4.42
N ASP A 954 24.89 -25.17 3.56
CA ASP A 954 26.05 -25.01 2.67
C ASP A 954 26.34 -26.17 1.68
N LYS A 955 25.35 -27.01 1.37
CA LYS A 955 25.48 -28.06 0.34
C LYS A 955 25.15 -27.51 -1.04
N GLU A 956 26.12 -27.61 -1.95
CA GLU A 956 25.96 -27.14 -3.33
C GLU A 956 24.94 -27.97 -4.13
N LEU A 957 24.06 -27.23 -4.80
CA LEU A 957 23.07 -27.68 -5.75
C LEU A 957 23.60 -27.62 -7.18
N ASN A 958 23.59 -28.78 -7.83
CA ASN A 958 23.68 -28.89 -9.28
C ASN A 958 22.51 -29.76 -9.73
N SER A 959 21.45 -29.14 -10.27
CA SER A 959 20.18 -29.81 -10.60
C SER A 959 19.64 -29.27 -11.92
N SER A 960 18.74 -30.04 -12.54
CA SER A 960 17.92 -29.57 -13.66
C SER A 960 16.47 -29.94 -13.43
N THR A 961 15.55 -29.13 -13.94
CA THR A 961 14.12 -29.41 -13.97
C THR A 961 13.51 -28.85 -15.26
N GLU A 962 12.36 -29.38 -15.67
CA GLU A 962 11.65 -28.94 -16.86
C GLU A 962 10.43 -28.09 -16.49
N PHE A 963 10.06 -27.16 -17.35
CA PHE A 963 8.79 -26.43 -17.26
C PHE A 963 8.24 -26.13 -18.66
N LYS A 964 6.93 -25.89 -18.77
CA LYS A 964 6.31 -25.36 -20.01
C LYS A 964 6.25 -23.84 -19.93
N GLY A 965 6.60 -23.16 -21.02
CA GLY A 965 6.46 -21.71 -21.14
C GLY A 965 5.02 -21.27 -20.95
N TYR A 966 4.83 -20.10 -20.35
CA TYR A 966 3.52 -19.60 -19.96
C TYR A 966 2.53 -19.60 -21.14
N VAL A 967 1.47 -20.39 -21.00
CA VAL A 967 0.27 -20.29 -21.82
C VAL A 967 -0.67 -19.42 -20.99
N SER A 968 -0.99 -18.21 -21.46
CA SER A 968 -2.14 -17.51 -20.88
C SER A 968 -3.33 -18.44 -21.06
N ALA A 969 -4.05 -18.78 -19.99
CA ALA A 969 -5.29 -19.55 -20.10
C ALA A 969 -6.07 -19.00 -21.30
N LEU A 970 -6.25 -19.82 -22.33
CA LEU A 970 -7.01 -19.40 -23.50
C LEU A 970 -8.39 -19.01 -22.95
N ARG A 971 -8.89 -17.83 -23.29
CA ARG A 971 -10.28 -17.49 -22.94
C ARG A 971 -11.17 -18.52 -23.63
N GLY A 972 -11.65 -19.50 -22.87
CA GLY A 972 -12.41 -20.63 -23.38
C GLY A 972 -11.89 -21.99 -22.95
N ASP A 973 -10.64 -22.10 -22.48
CA ASP A 973 -10.09 -23.33 -21.89
C ASP A 973 -10.45 -23.34 -20.41
N LEU A 974 -11.66 -23.82 -20.13
CA LEU A 974 -12.29 -23.85 -18.81
C LEU A 974 -11.85 -25.06 -17.98
N ASP A 975 -11.25 -26.08 -18.59
CA ASP A 975 -10.67 -27.23 -17.87
C ASP A 975 -9.13 -27.21 -17.76
N TYR A 976 -8.48 -26.21 -18.37
CA TYR A 976 -7.04 -25.96 -18.33
C TYR A 976 -6.20 -27.05 -18.99
N ASP A 977 -6.74 -27.78 -19.97
CA ASP A 977 -6.01 -28.80 -20.71
C ASP A 977 -5.07 -28.22 -21.80
N GLY A 978 -5.24 -26.94 -22.11
CA GLY A 978 -4.44 -26.18 -23.06
C GLY A 978 -5.06 -26.06 -24.45
N ASP A 979 -6.22 -26.66 -24.70
CA ASP A 979 -7.03 -26.51 -25.89
C ASP A 979 -8.37 -25.81 -25.54
N VAL A 980 -9.11 -25.33 -26.54
CA VAL A 980 -10.51 -24.89 -26.35
C VAL A 980 -11.37 -25.91 -27.09
N ASP A 981 -11.99 -26.83 -26.35
CA ASP A 981 -12.66 -27.99 -26.91
C ASP A 981 -14.10 -28.17 -26.38
N PHE A 982 -14.66 -29.36 -26.61
CA PHE A 982 -16.04 -29.65 -26.23
C PHE A 982 -16.22 -29.84 -24.72
N ALA A 983 -15.18 -30.25 -23.99
CA ALA A 983 -15.20 -30.33 -22.54
C ALA A 983 -15.37 -28.93 -21.94
N ASP A 984 -14.66 -27.93 -22.48
CA ASP A 984 -14.84 -26.55 -22.09
C ASP A 984 -16.24 -26.03 -22.41
N PHE A 985 -16.75 -26.34 -23.61
CA PHE A 985 -18.10 -25.95 -23.99
C PHE A 985 -19.15 -26.61 -23.09
N THR A 986 -18.88 -27.81 -22.59
CA THR A 986 -19.76 -28.51 -21.64
C THR A 986 -19.74 -27.82 -20.28
N ILE A 987 -18.56 -27.39 -19.81
CA ILE A 987 -18.43 -26.58 -18.60
C ILE A 987 -19.18 -25.26 -18.77
N PHE A 988 -18.98 -24.56 -19.89
CA PHE A 988 -19.68 -23.31 -20.21
C PHE A 988 -21.21 -23.49 -20.29
N ALA A 989 -21.70 -24.49 -21.03
CA ALA A 989 -23.13 -24.76 -21.19
C ALA A 989 -23.81 -25.17 -19.88
N SER A 990 -23.09 -25.88 -19.01
CA SER A 990 -23.59 -26.25 -17.67
C SER A 990 -23.83 -25.05 -16.77
N VAL A 991 -23.09 -23.95 -16.98
CA VAL A 991 -23.26 -22.70 -16.24
C VAL A 991 -24.48 -21.92 -16.76
N TYR A 992 -24.75 -21.91 -18.07
CA TYR A 992 -25.81 -21.10 -18.68
C TYR A 992 -27.19 -21.78 -18.80
N GLN A 993 -27.31 -23.11 -18.76
CA GLN A 993 -28.62 -23.76 -18.72
C GLN A 993 -29.43 -23.45 -17.44
N LYS A 994 -28.81 -22.88 -16.40
CA LYS A 994 -29.47 -22.58 -15.12
C LYS A 994 -30.34 -21.32 -15.15
N GLU A 995 -30.15 -20.39 -16.10
CA GLU A 995 -30.88 -19.11 -16.12
C GLU A 995 -32.24 -19.16 -16.86
N ASN A 996 -32.45 -20.08 -17.79
CA ASN A 996 -33.70 -20.12 -18.58
C ASN A 996 -34.89 -20.81 -17.89
N ASN A 997 -34.70 -21.48 -16.75
CA ASN A 997 -35.80 -22.12 -16.01
C ASN A 997 -36.53 -21.17 -15.04
N LEU A 998 -36.16 -19.89 -14.97
CA LEU A 998 -36.81 -18.90 -14.08
C LEU A 998 -37.94 -18.09 -14.76
N LEU A 999 -38.26 -18.34 -16.04
CA LEU A 999 -39.29 -17.58 -16.77
C LEU A 999 -40.66 -18.28 -16.87
N ASP A 1000 -40.80 -19.55 -16.48
CA ASP A 1000 -42.07 -20.29 -16.64
C ASP A 1000 -42.96 -20.37 -15.38
N GLU A 1001 -42.46 -20.01 -14.18
CA GLU A 1001 -43.24 -20.19 -12.93
C GLU A 1001 -44.23 -19.06 -12.59
N ASN A 1002 -44.30 -17.98 -13.36
CA ASN A 1002 -45.18 -16.83 -13.06
C ASN A 1002 -46.54 -16.80 -13.80
N SER A 1003 -46.96 -17.89 -14.46
CA SER A 1003 -48.21 -17.88 -15.24
C SER A 1003 -49.47 -18.45 -14.57
N ASN A 1004 -49.42 -18.96 -13.33
CA ASN A 1004 -50.58 -19.62 -12.71
C ASN A 1004 -50.89 -19.19 -11.26
N GLN A 1005 -51.30 -17.92 -11.06
CA GLN A 1005 -52.16 -17.55 -9.92
C GLN A 1005 -53.08 -16.38 -10.27
N ASN A 1006 -54.11 -16.62 -11.08
CA ASN A 1006 -55.30 -15.76 -11.03
C ASN A 1006 -56.54 -16.44 -11.64
N GLN A 1007 -57.17 -17.40 -10.94
CA GLN A 1007 -58.60 -17.71 -11.16
C GLN A 1007 -59.31 -18.19 -9.88
N ASN A 1008 -60.11 -17.26 -9.35
CA ASN A 1008 -61.45 -17.37 -8.78
C ASN A 1008 -61.78 -18.33 -7.62
N THR A 1009 -62.11 -17.69 -6.50
CA THR A 1009 -63.18 -18.09 -5.58
C THR A 1009 -64.56 -18.07 -6.26
N GLY A 1010 -65.33 -19.14 -6.09
CA GLY A 1010 -66.79 -19.05 -5.99
C GLY A 1010 -67.58 -20.01 -6.86
N GLY A 1011 -68.19 -21.01 -6.23
CA GLY A 1011 -69.49 -21.53 -6.67
C GLY A 1011 -69.58 -23.03 -6.94
N GLY A 1012 -69.96 -23.78 -5.90
CA GLY A 1012 -71.16 -24.61 -5.96
C GLY A 1012 -71.20 -25.83 -6.88
N SER A 1013 -71.20 -26.98 -6.22
CA SER A 1013 -72.08 -28.15 -6.47
C SER A 1013 -71.75 -29.16 -7.57
N ASN A 1014 -72.03 -30.41 -7.17
CA ASN A 1014 -72.33 -31.60 -7.95
C ASN A 1014 -71.19 -32.43 -8.56
N ALA A 1015 -70.97 -33.54 -7.84
CA ALA A 1015 -71.25 -34.90 -8.29
C ALA A 1015 -70.27 -35.58 -9.27
N ASN A 1016 -69.95 -36.80 -8.81
CA ASN A 1016 -69.74 -38.02 -9.57
C ASN A 1016 -68.33 -38.37 -10.09
N ALA A 1017 -67.84 -39.44 -9.45
CA ALA A 1017 -67.38 -40.68 -10.06
C ALA A 1017 -65.92 -40.77 -10.55
N ASN A 1018 -65.23 -41.74 -9.93
CA ASN A 1018 -64.36 -42.77 -10.54
C ASN A 1018 -63.35 -42.27 -11.61
N ASN A 1019 -62.05 -42.49 -11.51
CA ASN A 1019 -61.41 -43.80 -11.38
C ASN A 1019 -59.88 -43.61 -11.34
N ASN A 1020 -59.20 -44.51 -10.63
CA ASN A 1020 -57.92 -45.15 -10.98
C ASN A 1020 -57.11 -44.55 -12.16
N SER A 1021 -55.85 -44.20 -11.93
CA SER A 1021 -54.72 -45.15 -11.94
C SER A 1021 -53.37 -44.44 -12.00
N ASN A 1022 -52.42 -45.02 -11.25
CA ASN A 1022 -50.97 -45.00 -11.40
C ASN A 1022 -50.40 -44.39 -12.69
N ASN A 1023 -49.49 -43.42 -12.55
CA ASN A 1023 -48.05 -43.66 -12.66
C ASN A 1023 -47.27 -42.55 -11.94
#